data_AF-A0A938HDQ6-F1
#
_entry.id   AF-A0A938HDQ6-F1
#
_cell.length_a   1.000
_cell.length_b   1.000
_cell.length_c   1.000
_cell.angle_alpha   90.00
_cell.angle_beta   90.00
_cell.angle_gamma   90.00
#
_symmetry.space_group_name_H-M   'P 1'
#
loop_
_entity.id
_entity.type
_entity.pdbx_description
1 polymer ?
#
loop_
_entity_poly.entity_id
_entity_poly.type
_entity_poly.pdbx_seq_one_letter_code
_entity_poly.pdbx_strand_id
1 'polypeptide(L)'
;MKKHLQRLAMLLIMLVFGQQAFSQTLYTVGTGTATNTTMSYPAAYGNYWYGSRQQYMIRASELQALGATPGNIGSIAFDVATVVATPLQGYTIKMGTTTANDFTTTAGWVSGLSTVYSGPSTGYVPVSGWNTHLFTPAYFWDGMSNLVIEVCFNNTAYTSNASTRMTATTWNSSMARNADAAGICADPTITATYLNRPNMQISITGISGRDLAASALLSPVAPMGAGASAPVTVRLMNTASDPITSATVGYQMTGGSVVTESWSGSLSTGQTADHTFSTNLTAPSSGSFTVQAFVSDANGLGADLNQANDTVSRTIILAIPGGTYTIGASATANYPTVTAAVNAMRQGGIAGSINFLIEPGTYFSPTGGYDLTSIVGAGGSTTIGFSSLTGSAADVILYNDTTSPVSGARHTFNVSVPGVSFSSLTFARANIGSTTSAAINFNTGAHNASVTGCVFNDLLGVGNFASNAVRLGDCNGVSIIGNQFNDFYNSIYQIGNGGSVGSAYSSGLQVISNTINRCRYNGIYLISVSNCLVQNNLLDGMHPTATFGYGIYFSRCYKATVSENTIQGILPVYPIYFFNFNGDPANTNRVVNNVISGTNITATATHYPIFFSASFSATATAPANPRDYADVANNTVNYVVSSTSTTAYGLLHILGSTTAANNAKFRIVNNILYARAGAGATLPSGLRGIYISATQARDSIDQSNYNNIRLEDNAGAPAARPLVGVTTTAATNYNTLAAWTAASGRDANSVSISPNFASITNAIPSAAAMDNLGTPLSYVTIDRTGGSRNPVTPDMGAYEYTPSSIDLGLVSVNASASCPAGGQPLTATIRNVGASAFDFALDPATVTVNVSGPIPQSFTATINSGILDTASTMTITVTNLLDLSIGGAYTLAGNLSAATDGNLANNSSNSTVAVQVANPSPYTQDFNTGTAVPAGFTTNMTRNATAGVGQSGCLRRNVYGTL
;
A
#
# COMPACT_ATOMS: atom_id res chain seq x y z
N MET A 1 -82.67 -21.87 -47.13
CA MET A 1 -82.48 -21.54 -45.70
C MET A 1 -81.57 -22.51 -44.92
N LYS A 2 -81.61 -23.84 -45.14
CA LYS A 2 -80.76 -24.80 -44.37
C LYS A 2 -79.22 -24.68 -44.56
N LYS A 3 -78.72 -24.27 -45.73
CA LYS A 3 -77.26 -24.12 -45.98
C LYS A 3 -76.64 -22.84 -45.40
N HIS A 4 -77.43 -21.82 -45.08
CA HIS A 4 -76.93 -20.59 -44.46
C HIS A 4 -76.95 -20.65 -42.92
N LEU A 5 -77.83 -21.45 -42.33
CA LEU A 5 -77.86 -21.67 -40.88
C LEU A 5 -76.69 -22.56 -40.39
N GLN A 6 -76.25 -23.54 -41.20
CA GLN A 6 -75.07 -24.36 -40.86
C GLN A 6 -73.75 -23.59 -40.98
N ARG A 7 -73.64 -22.61 -41.89
CA ARG A 7 -72.44 -21.76 -42.00
C ARG A 7 -72.38 -20.70 -40.90
N LEU A 8 -73.53 -20.22 -40.41
CA LEU A 8 -73.58 -19.28 -39.29
C LEU A 8 -73.34 -19.99 -37.93
N ALA A 9 -73.81 -21.23 -37.76
CA ALA A 9 -73.54 -22.03 -36.57
C ALA A 9 -72.07 -22.50 -36.49
N MET A 10 -71.42 -22.79 -37.62
CA MET A 10 -69.99 -23.18 -37.65
C MET A 10 -69.04 -22.00 -37.46
N LEU A 11 -69.47 -20.78 -37.84
CA LEU A 11 -68.70 -19.54 -37.58
C LEU A 11 -68.87 -19.05 -36.13
N LEU A 12 -70.02 -19.33 -35.49
CA LEU A 12 -70.28 -18.95 -34.09
C LEU A 12 -69.64 -19.92 -33.08
N ILE A 13 -69.45 -21.20 -33.44
CA ILE A 13 -68.74 -22.18 -32.59
C ILE A 13 -67.21 -21.98 -32.63
N MET A 14 -66.64 -21.36 -33.67
CA MET A 14 -65.22 -20.96 -33.69
C MET A 14 -64.92 -19.65 -32.95
N LEU A 15 -65.93 -18.89 -32.51
CA LEU A 15 -65.75 -17.62 -31.79
C LEU A 15 -65.85 -17.73 -30.26
N VAL A 16 -66.11 -18.93 -29.70
CA VAL A 16 -66.34 -19.12 -28.26
C VAL A 16 -65.27 -20.02 -27.58
N PHE A 17 -64.29 -20.54 -28.33
CA PHE A 17 -63.05 -21.05 -27.75
C PHE A 17 -61.86 -20.23 -28.28
N GLY A 18 -61.74 -19.00 -27.78
CA GLY A 18 -60.45 -18.32 -27.80
C GLY A 18 -59.48 -19.06 -26.89
N GLN A 19 -58.83 -20.10 -27.40
CA GLN A 19 -57.57 -20.54 -26.82
C GLN A 19 -56.63 -19.35 -26.96
N GLN A 20 -56.26 -18.73 -25.84
CA GLN A 20 -55.06 -17.90 -25.78
C GLN A 20 -53.86 -18.81 -26.03
N ALA A 21 -53.57 -19.06 -27.31
CA ALA A 21 -52.25 -19.52 -27.69
C ALA A 21 -51.30 -18.35 -27.47
N PHE A 22 -50.52 -18.40 -26.39
CA PHE A 22 -49.42 -17.45 -26.18
C PHE A 22 -48.45 -17.59 -27.36
N SER A 23 -48.43 -16.58 -28.22
CA SER A 23 -47.48 -16.51 -29.32
C SER A 23 -46.07 -16.34 -28.73
N GLN A 24 -45.15 -17.22 -29.12
CA GLN A 24 -43.73 -17.11 -28.84
C GLN A 24 -43.24 -15.71 -29.25
N THR A 25 -42.83 -14.89 -28.29
CA THR A 25 -42.40 -13.50 -28.53
C THR A 25 -40.89 -13.43 -28.66
N LEU A 26 -40.39 -12.69 -29.65
CA LEU A 26 -38.96 -12.56 -29.95
C LEU A 26 -38.41 -11.24 -29.36
N TYR A 27 -37.41 -11.35 -28.49
CA TYR A 27 -36.74 -10.21 -27.85
C TYR A 27 -35.34 -10.05 -28.43
N THR A 28 -35.02 -8.85 -28.94
CA THR A 28 -33.68 -8.55 -29.48
C THR A 28 -32.83 -7.88 -28.40
N VAL A 29 -31.81 -8.60 -27.94
CA VAL A 29 -30.87 -8.18 -26.90
C VAL A 29 -29.59 -7.67 -27.56
N GLY A 30 -29.38 -6.36 -27.48
CA GLY A 30 -28.27 -5.66 -28.13
C GLY A 30 -28.59 -5.26 -29.58
N THR A 31 -28.16 -4.05 -29.96
CA THR A 31 -28.39 -3.46 -31.29
C THR A 31 -27.12 -2.84 -31.89
N GLY A 32 -25.97 -3.08 -31.27
CA GLY A 32 -24.69 -2.56 -31.73
C GLY A 32 -24.32 -3.09 -33.10
N THR A 33 -23.67 -2.25 -33.92
CA THR A 33 -23.30 -2.59 -35.30
C THR A 33 -21.83 -3.00 -35.45
N ALA A 34 -21.03 -2.82 -34.39
CA ALA A 34 -19.65 -3.26 -34.36
C ALA A 34 -19.56 -4.79 -34.45
N THR A 35 -18.48 -5.31 -35.02
CA THR A 35 -18.27 -6.75 -35.18
C THR A 35 -16.96 -7.20 -34.58
N ASN A 36 -16.86 -8.46 -34.15
CA ASN A 36 -15.56 -9.06 -33.91
C ASN A 36 -14.79 -9.17 -35.23
N THR A 37 -13.47 -9.10 -35.17
CA THR A 37 -12.60 -9.35 -36.30
C THR A 37 -12.50 -10.86 -36.57
N THR A 38 -11.78 -11.22 -37.63
CA THR A 38 -11.45 -12.62 -37.95
C THR A 38 -10.65 -13.33 -36.86
N MET A 39 -10.05 -12.59 -35.91
CA MET A 39 -9.19 -13.13 -34.85
C MET A 39 -9.63 -12.74 -33.42
N SER A 40 -10.52 -11.76 -33.26
CA SER A 40 -10.91 -11.25 -31.94
C SER A 40 -12.12 -11.98 -31.36
N TYR A 41 -12.21 -11.98 -30.04
CA TYR A 41 -13.32 -12.50 -29.25
C TYR A 41 -13.96 -11.36 -28.43
N PRO A 42 -15.21 -11.50 -27.95
CA PRO A 42 -16.09 -12.66 -28.10
C PRO A 42 -16.58 -12.86 -29.54
N ALA A 43 -16.90 -14.10 -29.89
CA ALA A 43 -17.39 -14.47 -31.22
C ALA A 43 -18.27 -15.71 -31.11
N ALA A 44 -19.59 -15.59 -31.33
CA ALA A 44 -20.51 -16.72 -31.14
C ALA A 44 -20.16 -17.95 -32.01
N TYR A 45 -19.45 -17.72 -33.11
CA TYR A 45 -18.92 -18.71 -34.05
C TYR A 45 -17.43 -18.48 -34.32
N GLY A 46 -16.61 -18.42 -33.26
CA GLY A 46 -15.19 -18.11 -33.35
C GLY A 46 -14.28 -19.32 -33.56
N ASN A 47 -13.66 -19.47 -34.74
CA ASN A 47 -12.79 -20.60 -35.12
C ASN A 47 -11.33 -20.18 -35.39
N TYR A 48 -10.91 -19.01 -34.90
CA TYR A 48 -9.49 -18.61 -34.94
C TYR A 48 -8.59 -19.47 -34.04
N TRP A 49 -9.20 -20.05 -33.01
CA TRP A 49 -8.65 -21.17 -32.26
C TRP A 49 -9.52 -22.38 -32.56
N TYR A 50 -8.94 -23.56 -32.70
CA TYR A 50 -9.75 -24.72 -33.08
C TYR A 50 -10.69 -25.19 -31.97
N GLY A 51 -10.53 -24.75 -30.73
CA GLY A 51 -11.50 -24.93 -29.66
C GLY A 51 -11.83 -23.63 -28.93
N SER A 52 -13.12 -23.45 -28.63
CA SER A 52 -13.62 -22.27 -27.92
C SER A 52 -14.80 -22.63 -27.01
N ARG A 53 -14.73 -22.18 -25.77
CA ARG A 53 -15.81 -22.14 -24.79
C ARG A 53 -16.05 -20.69 -24.41
N GLN A 54 -17.27 -20.20 -24.52
CA GLN A 54 -17.61 -18.81 -24.22
C GLN A 54 -18.92 -18.75 -23.44
N GLN A 55 -18.98 -17.88 -22.44
CA GLN A 55 -20.23 -17.55 -21.73
C GLN A 55 -20.60 -16.10 -21.99
N TYR A 56 -21.89 -15.88 -22.24
CA TYR A 56 -22.52 -14.58 -22.42
C TYR A 56 -23.57 -14.39 -21.33
N MET A 57 -23.57 -13.25 -20.66
CA MET A 57 -24.56 -12.92 -19.65
C MET A 57 -25.59 -11.95 -20.24
N ILE A 58 -26.86 -12.17 -19.92
CA ILE A 58 -27.95 -11.21 -20.14
C ILE A 58 -28.56 -10.90 -18.79
N ARG A 59 -28.51 -9.63 -18.38
CA ARG A 59 -29.13 -9.25 -17.11
C ARG A 59 -30.63 -9.36 -17.24
N ALA A 60 -31.31 -9.80 -16.18
CA ALA A 60 -32.77 -9.86 -16.16
C ALA A 60 -33.39 -8.50 -16.47
N SER A 61 -32.78 -7.42 -15.97
CA SER A 61 -33.17 -6.04 -16.25
C SER A 61 -33.15 -5.68 -17.74
N GLU A 62 -32.26 -6.28 -18.54
CA GLU A 62 -32.22 -6.05 -19.99
C GLU A 62 -33.45 -6.66 -20.67
N LEU A 63 -33.81 -7.89 -20.32
CA LEU A 63 -34.98 -8.57 -20.87
C LEU A 63 -36.29 -7.93 -20.39
N GLN A 64 -36.37 -7.58 -19.11
CA GLN A 64 -37.51 -6.86 -18.55
C GLN A 64 -37.71 -5.50 -19.24
N ALA A 65 -36.64 -4.76 -19.54
CA ALA A 65 -36.71 -3.50 -20.29
C ALA A 65 -37.22 -3.68 -21.73
N LEU A 66 -37.04 -4.88 -22.31
CA LEU A 66 -37.62 -5.25 -23.60
C LEU A 66 -39.07 -5.74 -23.49
N GLY A 67 -39.66 -5.71 -22.29
CA GLY A 67 -41.02 -6.20 -22.02
C GLY A 67 -41.13 -7.71 -21.85
N ALA A 68 -40.00 -8.42 -21.70
CA ALA A 68 -40.02 -9.86 -21.50
C ALA A 68 -40.53 -10.22 -20.11
N THR A 69 -41.41 -11.22 -20.09
CA THR A 69 -41.93 -11.85 -18.86
C THR A 69 -41.29 -13.23 -18.67
N PRO A 70 -41.33 -13.81 -17.46
CA PRO A 70 -40.92 -15.20 -17.24
C PRO A 70 -41.60 -16.16 -18.20
N GLY A 71 -40.91 -17.24 -18.56
CA GLY A 71 -41.40 -18.15 -19.58
C GLY A 71 -40.38 -19.13 -20.11
N ASN A 72 -40.86 -20.03 -20.97
CA ASN A 72 -40.03 -21.01 -21.65
C ASN A 72 -39.31 -20.35 -22.83
N ILE A 73 -37.99 -20.36 -22.78
CA ILE A 73 -37.11 -19.97 -23.87
C ILE A 73 -37.06 -21.10 -24.88
N GLY A 74 -37.56 -20.84 -26.08
CA GLY A 74 -37.65 -21.85 -27.15
C GLY A 74 -36.51 -21.80 -28.16
N SER A 75 -35.76 -20.70 -28.22
CA SER A 75 -34.66 -20.52 -29.15
C SER A 75 -33.80 -19.31 -28.81
N ILE A 76 -32.57 -19.32 -29.31
CA ILE A 76 -31.69 -18.15 -29.40
C ILE A 76 -31.10 -18.02 -30.80
N ALA A 77 -30.90 -16.80 -31.29
CA ALA A 77 -30.19 -16.53 -32.53
C ALA A 77 -29.05 -15.53 -32.32
N PHE A 78 -27.98 -15.66 -33.09
CA PHE A 78 -26.87 -14.70 -33.15
C PHE A 78 -26.82 -14.01 -34.52
N ASP A 79 -26.55 -12.71 -34.55
CA ASP A 79 -26.50 -11.92 -35.80
C ASP A 79 -25.10 -11.94 -36.43
N VAL A 80 -24.96 -12.66 -37.55
CA VAL A 80 -23.70 -12.83 -38.27
C VAL A 80 -23.58 -11.79 -39.39
N ALA A 81 -22.54 -10.95 -39.32
CA ALA A 81 -22.22 -9.95 -40.33
C ALA A 81 -21.37 -10.50 -41.47
N THR A 82 -20.45 -11.42 -41.20
CA THR A 82 -19.59 -12.04 -42.23
C THR A 82 -19.39 -13.51 -41.90
N VAL A 83 -19.69 -14.36 -42.88
CA VAL A 83 -19.68 -15.82 -42.74
C VAL A 83 -18.28 -16.40 -42.98
N VAL A 84 -17.93 -17.41 -42.18
CA VAL A 84 -16.85 -18.35 -42.49
C VAL A 84 -17.47 -19.74 -42.61
N ALA A 85 -17.31 -20.38 -43.76
CA ALA A 85 -18.03 -21.61 -44.12
C ALA A 85 -17.44 -22.91 -43.51
N THR A 86 -16.47 -22.81 -42.61
CA THR A 86 -15.88 -23.98 -41.94
C THR A 86 -16.82 -24.49 -40.85
N PRO A 87 -17.29 -25.76 -40.91
CA PRO A 87 -18.17 -26.32 -39.89
C PRO A 87 -17.54 -26.33 -38.49
N LEU A 88 -18.33 -25.96 -37.48
CA LEU A 88 -17.96 -26.06 -36.07
C LEU A 88 -18.45 -27.40 -35.51
N GLN A 89 -17.51 -28.31 -35.24
CA GLN A 89 -17.78 -29.66 -34.75
C GLN A 89 -18.10 -29.65 -33.26
N GLY A 90 -19.15 -30.39 -32.88
CA GLY A 90 -19.62 -30.45 -31.50
C GLY A 90 -20.12 -29.12 -30.97
N TYR A 91 -20.63 -28.23 -31.83
CA TYR A 91 -21.18 -26.93 -31.40
C TYR A 91 -22.40 -27.16 -30.50
N THR A 92 -22.35 -26.65 -29.28
CA THR A 92 -23.40 -26.78 -28.27
C THR A 92 -23.75 -25.42 -27.70
N ILE A 93 -25.01 -25.28 -27.28
CA ILE A 93 -25.46 -24.16 -26.46
C ILE A 93 -26.00 -24.72 -25.15
N LYS A 94 -25.51 -24.20 -24.03
CA LYS A 94 -26.07 -24.45 -22.70
C LYS A 94 -26.63 -23.17 -22.11
N MET A 95 -27.66 -23.30 -21.28
CA MET A 95 -28.32 -22.19 -20.63
C MET A 95 -28.46 -22.44 -19.12
N GLY A 96 -28.34 -21.37 -18.35
CA GLY A 96 -28.34 -21.37 -16.89
C GLY A 96 -28.70 -19.97 -16.38
N THR A 97 -28.80 -19.83 -15.07
CA THR A 97 -29.07 -18.57 -14.40
C THR A 97 -27.96 -18.22 -13.40
N THR A 98 -27.83 -16.93 -13.07
CA THR A 98 -26.91 -16.43 -12.06
C THR A 98 -27.44 -15.16 -11.39
N THR A 99 -26.99 -14.90 -10.16
CA THR A 99 -27.21 -13.63 -9.46
C THR A 99 -26.04 -12.65 -9.65
N ALA A 100 -24.92 -13.10 -10.24
CA ALA A 100 -23.78 -12.24 -10.55
C ALA A 100 -24.15 -11.18 -11.59
N ASN A 101 -23.64 -9.95 -11.42
CA ASN A 101 -23.92 -8.84 -12.32
C ASN A 101 -22.86 -8.66 -13.42
N ASP A 102 -21.72 -9.34 -13.32
CA ASP A 102 -20.62 -9.33 -14.28
C ASP A 102 -19.80 -10.63 -14.19
N PHE A 103 -19.00 -10.90 -15.22
CA PHE A 103 -18.00 -11.97 -15.17
C PHE A 103 -16.67 -11.46 -14.61
N THR A 104 -16.08 -12.25 -13.70
CA THR A 104 -14.73 -12.03 -13.19
C THR A 104 -13.94 -13.32 -13.29
N THR A 105 -12.62 -13.21 -13.48
CA THR A 105 -11.73 -14.38 -13.51
C THR A 105 -11.62 -15.07 -12.15
N THR A 106 -11.84 -14.34 -11.05
CA THR A 106 -11.80 -14.86 -9.68
C THR A 106 -13.04 -15.69 -9.33
N ALA A 107 -14.21 -15.32 -9.84
CA ALA A 107 -15.45 -16.10 -9.62
C ALA A 107 -15.49 -17.40 -10.44
N GLY A 108 -14.72 -17.48 -11.53
CA GLY A 108 -14.67 -18.66 -12.40
C GLY A 108 -15.84 -18.76 -13.38
N TRP A 109 -15.97 -19.92 -14.03
CA TRP A 109 -17.10 -20.23 -14.92
C TRP A 109 -18.40 -20.35 -14.13
N VAL A 110 -19.51 -19.83 -14.67
CA VAL A 110 -20.83 -20.13 -14.10
C VAL A 110 -21.11 -21.62 -14.36
N SER A 111 -21.49 -22.35 -13.31
CA SER A 111 -21.78 -23.78 -13.35
C SER A 111 -23.30 -24.06 -13.40
N GLY A 112 -23.69 -25.33 -13.51
CA GLY A 112 -25.11 -25.73 -13.44
C GLY A 112 -25.92 -25.44 -14.71
N LEU A 113 -25.27 -25.14 -15.85
CA LEU A 113 -25.97 -24.93 -17.12
C LEU A 113 -26.48 -26.27 -17.69
N SER A 114 -27.68 -26.22 -18.27
CA SER A 114 -28.29 -27.33 -19.01
C SER A 114 -28.03 -27.18 -20.51
N THR A 115 -27.67 -28.26 -21.19
CA THR A 115 -27.57 -28.24 -22.66
C THR A 115 -28.96 -28.07 -23.27
N VAL A 116 -29.16 -27.00 -24.05
CA VAL A 116 -30.43 -26.66 -24.69
C VAL A 116 -30.39 -26.85 -26.20
N TYR A 117 -29.20 -26.85 -26.81
CA TYR A 117 -28.99 -27.13 -28.22
C TYR A 117 -27.73 -27.96 -28.44
N SER A 118 -27.84 -28.95 -29.31
CA SER A 118 -26.73 -29.72 -29.85
C SER A 118 -26.74 -29.59 -31.35
N GLY A 119 -25.64 -29.09 -31.91
CA GLY A 119 -25.47 -28.93 -33.35
C GLY A 119 -25.47 -30.26 -34.10
N PRO A 120 -25.62 -30.24 -35.43
CA PRO A 120 -25.58 -31.44 -36.25
C PRO A 120 -24.23 -32.15 -36.14
N SER A 121 -24.22 -33.47 -36.27
CA SER A 121 -23.00 -34.28 -36.22
C SER A 121 -21.99 -33.98 -37.33
N THR A 122 -22.44 -33.34 -38.41
CA THR A 122 -21.59 -32.85 -39.52
C THR A 122 -20.92 -31.51 -39.23
N GLY A 123 -21.24 -30.86 -38.10
CA GLY A 123 -20.77 -29.55 -37.70
C GLY A 123 -21.71 -28.43 -38.14
N TYR A 124 -21.77 -27.36 -37.33
CA TYR A 124 -22.63 -26.20 -37.59
C TYR A 124 -21.93 -25.19 -38.50
N VAL A 125 -22.59 -24.71 -39.56
CA VAL A 125 -22.07 -23.68 -40.46
C VAL A 125 -22.95 -22.43 -40.34
N PRO A 126 -22.41 -21.27 -39.90
CA PRO A 126 -23.19 -20.05 -39.80
C PRO A 126 -23.53 -19.49 -41.20
N VAL A 127 -24.69 -18.85 -41.33
CA VAL A 127 -25.12 -18.08 -42.52
C VAL A 127 -25.14 -16.59 -42.22
N SER A 128 -25.31 -15.73 -43.23
CA SER A 128 -25.40 -14.28 -43.00
C SER A 128 -26.74 -13.91 -42.34
N GLY A 129 -26.71 -13.00 -41.37
CA GLY A 129 -27.88 -12.58 -40.60
C GLY A 129 -28.13 -13.43 -39.35
N TRP A 130 -29.40 -13.50 -38.94
CA TRP A 130 -29.81 -14.20 -37.71
C TRP A 130 -29.72 -15.72 -37.87
N ASN A 131 -28.88 -16.33 -37.05
CA ASN A 131 -28.66 -17.76 -37.01
C ASN A 131 -29.39 -18.39 -35.83
N THR A 132 -30.63 -18.84 -36.05
CA THR A 132 -31.51 -19.35 -34.98
C THR A 132 -31.23 -20.80 -34.61
N HIS A 133 -31.08 -21.05 -33.31
CA HIS A 133 -30.94 -22.36 -32.69
C HIS A 133 -32.18 -22.68 -31.86
N LEU A 134 -32.92 -23.70 -32.26
CA LEU A 134 -34.12 -24.16 -31.55
C LEU A 134 -33.72 -25.05 -30.37
N PHE A 135 -34.38 -24.85 -29.22
CA PHE A 135 -34.04 -25.57 -28.00
C PHE A 135 -34.84 -26.87 -27.85
N THR A 136 -34.14 -27.93 -27.41
CA THR A 136 -34.72 -29.24 -27.14
C THR A 136 -33.97 -29.88 -25.96
N PRO A 137 -34.48 -29.77 -24.71
CA PRO A 137 -35.74 -29.12 -24.30
C PRO A 137 -35.64 -27.58 -24.25
N ALA A 138 -36.79 -26.90 -24.25
CA ALA A 138 -36.89 -25.47 -23.94
C ALA A 138 -36.35 -25.19 -22.51
N TYR A 139 -35.85 -23.98 -22.28
CA TYR A 139 -35.29 -23.58 -20.98
C TYR A 139 -36.23 -22.62 -20.25
N PHE A 140 -36.63 -22.94 -19.04
CA PHE A 140 -37.47 -22.05 -18.24
C PHE A 140 -36.65 -20.90 -17.65
N TRP A 141 -37.06 -19.65 -17.91
CA TRP A 141 -36.51 -18.46 -17.27
C TRP A 141 -37.51 -17.87 -16.28
N ASP A 142 -37.02 -17.63 -15.07
CA ASP A 142 -37.77 -17.12 -13.90
C ASP A 142 -38.11 -15.63 -14.00
N GLY A 143 -37.62 -14.92 -15.02
CA GLY A 143 -37.76 -13.47 -15.18
C GLY A 143 -36.97 -12.62 -14.20
N MET A 144 -36.17 -13.23 -13.33
CA MET A 144 -35.50 -12.56 -12.22
C MET A 144 -33.98 -12.71 -12.27
N SER A 145 -33.52 -13.93 -12.53
CA SER A 145 -32.11 -14.24 -12.56
C SER A 145 -31.50 -13.80 -13.90
N ASN A 146 -30.25 -13.38 -13.87
CA ASN A 146 -29.50 -13.10 -15.08
C ASN A 146 -29.30 -14.42 -15.84
N LEU A 147 -29.51 -14.42 -17.15
CA LEU A 147 -29.28 -15.60 -17.99
C LEU A 147 -27.81 -15.70 -18.34
N VAL A 148 -27.30 -16.93 -18.35
CA VAL A 148 -25.99 -17.28 -18.88
C VAL A 148 -26.16 -18.23 -20.05
N ILE A 149 -25.55 -17.88 -21.17
CA ILE A 149 -25.53 -18.66 -22.40
C ILE A 149 -24.09 -19.11 -22.63
N GLU A 150 -23.84 -20.42 -22.57
CA GLU A 150 -22.55 -21.00 -22.93
C GLU A 150 -22.61 -21.50 -24.37
N VAL A 151 -21.72 -21.02 -25.23
CA VAL A 151 -21.46 -21.63 -26.53
C VAL A 151 -20.13 -22.38 -26.46
N CYS A 152 -20.09 -23.61 -26.97
CA CYS A 152 -18.84 -24.37 -27.02
C CYS A 152 -18.74 -25.27 -28.25
N PHE A 153 -17.54 -25.37 -28.82
CA PHE A 153 -17.20 -26.34 -29.86
C PHE A 153 -15.71 -26.72 -29.77
N ASN A 154 -15.33 -27.80 -30.44
CA ASN A 154 -13.94 -28.23 -30.53
C ASN A 154 -13.66 -28.96 -31.85
N ASN A 155 -12.98 -28.27 -32.77
CA ASN A 155 -12.49 -28.78 -34.05
C ASN A 155 -11.12 -29.48 -33.91
N THR A 156 -10.48 -29.76 -35.04
CA THR A 156 -9.09 -30.28 -35.10
C THR A 156 -8.12 -29.32 -35.81
N ALA A 157 -8.61 -28.20 -36.33
CA ALA A 157 -7.83 -27.18 -37.02
C ALA A 157 -8.50 -25.81 -36.89
N TYR A 158 -7.69 -24.75 -36.84
CA TYR A 158 -8.14 -23.36 -36.77
C TYR A 158 -8.34 -22.76 -38.17
N THR A 159 -9.11 -21.69 -38.25
CA THR A 159 -9.30 -20.85 -39.44
C THR A 159 -9.53 -19.39 -38.99
N SER A 160 -10.59 -18.73 -39.46
CA SER A 160 -11.03 -17.41 -39.02
C SER A 160 -12.37 -17.49 -38.28
N ASN A 161 -12.60 -16.55 -37.37
CA ASN A 161 -13.91 -16.35 -36.76
C ASN A 161 -14.93 -15.89 -37.82
N ALA A 162 -16.16 -16.40 -37.75
CA ALA A 162 -17.26 -15.67 -38.37
C ALA A 162 -17.54 -14.41 -37.55
N SER A 163 -17.74 -13.28 -38.22
CA SER A 163 -17.96 -12.00 -37.56
C SER A 163 -19.42 -11.86 -37.17
N THR A 164 -19.69 -11.72 -35.87
CA THR A 164 -20.99 -11.42 -35.28
C THR A 164 -21.10 -9.95 -34.93
N ARG A 165 -22.28 -9.35 -35.10
CA ARG A 165 -22.57 -8.01 -34.58
C ARG A 165 -22.66 -8.06 -33.06
N MET A 166 -22.08 -7.07 -32.40
CA MET A 166 -21.93 -7.01 -30.95
C MET A 166 -22.33 -5.65 -30.40
N THR A 167 -22.80 -5.68 -29.15
CA THR A 167 -23.09 -4.49 -28.35
C THR A 167 -22.05 -4.35 -27.26
N ALA A 168 -21.49 -3.15 -27.11
CA ALA A 168 -20.65 -2.79 -25.97
C ALA A 168 -21.53 -2.56 -24.73
N THR A 169 -21.13 -3.13 -23.61
CA THR A 169 -21.75 -2.94 -22.30
C THR A 169 -20.78 -2.21 -21.37
N THR A 170 -21.27 -1.73 -20.24
CA THR A 170 -20.46 -1.04 -19.22
C THR A 170 -19.84 -1.98 -18.18
N TRP A 171 -19.97 -3.30 -18.38
CA TRP A 171 -19.58 -4.35 -17.44
C TRP A 171 -19.09 -5.59 -18.21
N ASN A 172 -18.42 -6.54 -17.56
CA ASN A 172 -17.91 -7.72 -18.25
C ASN A 172 -19.04 -8.70 -18.59
N SER A 173 -19.61 -8.57 -19.78
CA SER A 173 -20.79 -9.33 -20.25
C SER A 173 -20.46 -10.63 -20.99
N SER A 174 -19.19 -10.85 -21.31
CA SER A 174 -18.72 -12.08 -21.95
C SER A 174 -17.43 -12.58 -21.32
N MET A 175 -17.20 -13.89 -21.36
CA MET A 175 -15.92 -14.50 -20.99
C MET A 175 -15.62 -15.68 -21.90
N ALA A 176 -14.34 -15.99 -22.10
CA ALA A 176 -13.93 -17.01 -23.04
C ALA A 176 -12.70 -17.80 -22.58
N ARG A 177 -12.65 -19.07 -22.99
CA ARG A 177 -11.46 -19.89 -23.12
C ARG A 177 -11.33 -20.33 -24.56
N ASN A 178 -10.25 -19.89 -25.19
CA ASN A 178 -9.92 -20.23 -26.56
C ASN A 178 -8.50 -20.78 -26.57
N ALA A 179 -8.31 -21.93 -27.21
CA ALA A 179 -7.00 -22.53 -27.38
C ALA A 179 -7.01 -23.57 -28.50
N ASP A 180 -5.83 -23.81 -29.05
CA ASP A 180 -5.56 -24.92 -29.96
C ASP A 180 -5.31 -26.20 -29.16
N ALA A 181 -6.30 -26.61 -28.37
CA ALA A 181 -6.26 -27.82 -27.55
C ALA A 181 -7.58 -28.59 -27.61
N ALA A 182 -7.52 -29.91 -27.44
CA ALA A 182 -8.73 -30.71 -27.28
C ALA A 182 -9.35 -30.51 -25.87
N GLY A 183 -10.66 -30.72 -25.73
CA GLY A 183 -11.33 -30.72 -24.43
C GLY A 183 -11.70 -29.34 -23.87
N ILE A 184 -11.70 -28.29 -24.70
CA ILE A 184 -11.98 -26.90 -24.28
C ILE A 184 -13.31 -26.75 -23.52
N CYS A 185 -14.35 -27.51 -23.88
CA CYS A 185 -15.66 -27.43 -23.21
C CYS A 185 -15.67 -27.86 -21.74
N ALA A 186 -14.61 -28.53 -21.27
CA ALA A 186 -14.42 -28.92 -19.87
C ALA A 186 -13.23 -28.22 -19.20
N ASP A 187 -12.48 -27.37 -19.92
CA ASP A 187 -11.32 -26.65 -19.38
C ASP A 187 -11.80 -25.58 -18.36
N PRO A 188 -11.29 -25.59 -17.10
CA PRO A 188 -11.66 -24.60 -16.10
C PRO A 188 -10.97 -23.24 -16.31
N THR A 189 -9.97 -23.15 -17.18
CA THR A 189 -9.20 -21.92 -17.43
C THR A 189 -10.05 -20.88 -18.15
N ILE A 190 -9.86 -19.60 -17.84
CA ILE A 190 -10.47 -18.46 -18.55
C ILE A 190 -9.36 -17.65 -19.20
N THR A 191 -9.44 -17.45 -20.52
CA THR A 191 -8.46 -16.63 -21.28
C THR A 191 -8.67 -15.14 -21.00
N ALA A 192 -9.92 -14.67 -21.05
CA ALA A 192 -10.25 -13.26 -20.80
C ALA A 192 -11.75 -13.05 -20.53
N THR A 193 -12.07 -11.87 -19.99
CA THR A 193 -13.42 -11.29 -19.91
C THR A 193 -13.51 -10.07 -20.83
N TYR A 194 -14.71 -9.75 -21.32
CA TYR A 194 -14.92 -8.71 -22.33
C TYR A 194 -16.14 -7.84 -22.01
N LEU A 195 -16.04 -6.55 -22.34
CA LEU A 195 -17.14 -5.57 -22.28
C LEU A 195 -18.12 -5.68 -23.46
N ASN A 196 -17.77 -6.41 -24.51
CA ASN A 196 -18.65 -6.62 -25.66
C ASN A 196 -19.41 -7.93 -25.51
N ARG A 197 -20.60 -8.03 -26.12
CA ARG A 197 -21.40 -9.25 -26.21
C ARG A 197 -22.07 -9.35 -27.59
N PRO A 198 -22.14 -10.54 -28.21
CA PRO A 198 -22.93 -10.75 -29.43
C PRO A 198 -24.37 -10.28 -29.27
N ASN A 199 -24.93 -9.69 -30.33
CA ASN A 199 -26.36 -9.40 -30.38
C ASN A 199 -27.13 -10.71 -30.49
N MET A 200 -28.23 -10.81 -29.75
CA MET A 200 -29.00 -12.04 -29.61
C MET A 200 -30.49 -11.79 -29.85
N GLN A 201 -31.18 -12.75 -30.46
CA GLN A 201 -32.64 -12.81 -30.49
C GLN A 201 -33.10 -14.01 -29.69
N ILE A 202 -33.92 -13.79 -28.66
CA ILE A 202 -34.39 -14.83 -27.74
C ILE A 202 -35.89 -14.94 -27.87
N SER A 203 -36.38 -16.17 -28.03
CA SER A 203 -37.80 -16.41 -28.07
C SER A 203 -38.31 -16.90 -26.71
N ILE A 204 -39.28 -16.19 -26.14
CA ILE A 204 -39.85 -16.53 -24.83
C ILE A 204 -41.35 -16.71 -24.98
N THR A 205 -41.84 -17.86 -24.50
CA THR A 205 -43.26 -18.16 -24.40
C THR A 205 -43.67 -18.00 -22.94
N GLY A 206 -44.50 -17.00 -22.64
CA GLY A 206 -44.99 -16.75 -21.29
C GLY A 206 -45.76 -17.94 -20.71
N ILE A 207 -45.75 -18.08 -19.39
CA ILE A 207 -46.51 -19.13 -18.70
C ILE A 207 -47.97 -18.69 -18.52
N SER A 208 -48.91 -19.55 -18.93
CA SER A 208 -50.34 -19.34 -18.73
C SER A 208 -50.80 -19.82 -17.35
N GLY A 209 -51.53 -18.99 -16.61
CA GLY A 209 -52.11 -19.30 -15.29
C GLY A 209 -51.58 -18.38 -14.19
N ARG A 210 -51.71 -18.78 -12.92
CA ARG A 210 -51.25 -18.02 -11.74
C ARG A 210 -49.92 -18.58 -11.26
N ASP A 211 -48.97 -17.72 -10.95
CA ASP A 211 -47.67 -18.08 -10.38
C ASP A 211 -47.13 -16.85 -9.62
N LEU A 212 -47.05 -16.92 -8.30
CA LEU A 212 -46.58 -15.85 -7.43
C LEU A 212 -45.31 -16.32 -6.72
N ALA A 213 -44.19 -15.66 -7.00
CA ALA A 213 -42.92 -15.99 -6.38
C ALA A 213 -42.63 -15.10 -5.15
N ALA A 214 -42.06 -15.69 -4.10
CA ALA A 214 -41.32 -14.98 -3.07
C ALA A 214 -39.92 -14.65 -3.61
N SER A 215 -39.82 -13.48 -4.22
CA SER A 215 -38.75 -13.09 -5.13
C SER A 215 -37.46 -12.66 -4.41
N ALA A 216 -37.56 -11.94 -3.29
CA ALA A 216 -36.40 -11.54 -2.48
C ALA A 216 -36.77 -11.24 -1.03
N LEU A 217 -35.85 -11.49 -0.10
CA LEU A 217 -35.95 -10.99 1.28
C LEU A 217 -35.16 -9.68 1.40
N LEU A 218 -35.86 -8.55 1.41
CA LEU A 218 -35.25 -7.20 1.44
C LEU A 218 -34.86 -6.76 2.85
N SER A 219 -35.58 -7.24 3.86
CA SER A 219 -35.30 -6.98 5.27
C SER A 219 -35.61 -8.24 6.10
N PRO A 220 -34.80 -8.57 7.13
CA PRO A 220 -33.71 -7.77 7.71
C PRO A 220 -32.41 -7.75 6.89
N VAL A 221 -31.60 -6.71 7.12
CA VAL A 221 -30.24 -6.55 6.57
C VAL A 221 -29.20 -6.43 7.69
N ALA A 222 -27.95 -6.78 7.41
CA ALA A 222 -26.83 -6.49 8.30
C ALA A 222 -26.53 -4.97 8.31
N PRO A 223 -25.99 -4.41 9.41
CA PRO A 223 -25.60 -5.08 10.64
C PRO A 223 -26.82 -5.20 11.56
N MET A 224 -27.04 -6.38 12.15
CA MET A 224 -28.14 -6.60 13.09
C MET A 224 -27.58 -7.13 14.40
N GLY A 225 -27.76 -6.37 15.48
CA GLY A 225 -27.32 -6.76 16.81
C GLY A 225 -28.21 -7.82 17.45
N ALA A 226 -27.69 -8.46 18.49
CA ALA A 226 -28.47 -9.37 19.33
C ALA A 226 -29.70 -8.67 19.93
N GLY A 227 -30.86 -9.33 19.88
CA GLY A 227 -32.12 -8.77 20.40
C GLY A 227 -32.70 -7.60 19.59
N ALA A 228 -32.08 -7.21 18.47
CA ALA A 228 -32.59 -6.12 17.66
C ALA A 228 -33.96 -6.46 17.05
N SER A 229 -34.88 -5.50 17.09
CA SER A 229 -36.15 -5.57 16.37
C SER A 229 -35.97 -4.99 14.96
N ALA A 230 -36.33 -5.76 13.93
CA ALA A 230 -36.26 -5.31 12.55
C ALA A 230 -37.54 -5.67 11.77
N PRO A 231 -37.97 -4.82 10.83
CA PRO A 231 -39.07 -5.18 9.94
C PRO A 231 -38.66 -6.34 9.04
N VAL A 232 -39.63 -7.17 8.66
CA VAL A 232 -39.44 -8.18 7.61
C VAL A 232 -40.10 -7.64 6.35
N THR A 233 -39.37 -7.64 5.24
CA THR A 233 -39.90 -7.19 3.94
C THR A 233 -39.55 -8.22 2.89
N VAL A 234 -40.58 -8.76 2.23
CA VAL A 234 -40.45 -9.70 1.12
C VAL A 234 -40.90 -9.03 -0.17
N ARG A 235 -40.16 -9.26 -1.26
CA ARG A 235 -40.58 -8.89 -2.60
C ARG A 235 -41.36 -10.03 -3.21
N LEU A 236 -42.54 -9.71 -3.73
CA LEU A 236 -43.44 -10.59 -4.45
C LEU A 236 -43.26 -10.35 -5.95
N MET A 237 -43.41 -11.37 -6.77
CA MET A 237 -43.41 -11.24 -8.23
C MET A 237 -44.45 -12.15 -8.86
N ASN A 238 -45.27 -11.62 -9.77
CA ASN A 238 -46.13 -12.49 -10.58
C ASN A 238 -45.33 -13.02 -11.77
N THR A 239 -45.17 -14.33 -11.86
CA THR A 239 -44.38 -14.99 -12.89
C THR A 239 -45.20 -15.65 -14.00
N ALA A 240 -46.53 -15.55 -13.97
CA ALA A 240 -47.43 -16.08 -15.00
C ALA A 240 -48.49 -15.05 -15.46
N SER A 241 -49.30 -15.45 -16.44
CA SER A 241 -50.20 -14.56 -17.18
C SER A 241 -51.36 -13.97 -16.38
N ASP A 242 -51.85 -14.71 -15.37
CA ASP A 242 -53.04 -14.32 -14.63
C ASP A 242 -52.65 -13.26 -13.59
N PRO A 243 -53.33 -12.09 -13.55
CA PRO A 243 -53.06 -11.09 -12.52
C PRO A 243 -53.26 -11.65 -11.11
N ILE A 244 -52.32 -11.35 -10.21
CA ILE A 244 -52.42 -11.71 -8.79
C ILE A 244 -52.99 -10.52 -8.03
N THR A 245 -54.16 -10.72 -7.43
CA THR A 245 -54.94 -9.69 -6.73
C THR A 245 -55.02 -9.91 -5.23
N SER A 246 -54.80 -11.14 -4.78
CA SER A 246 -54.64 -11.49 -3.37
C SER A 246 -53.67 -12.64 -3.20
N ALA A 247 -53.06 -12.75 -2.02
CA ALA A 247 -52.24 -13.89 -1.59
C ALA A 247 -52.12 -13.93 -0.08
N THR A 248 -51.72 -15.06 0.48
CA THR A 248 -51.18 -15.13 1.83
C THR A 248 -49.66 -14.97 1.74
N VAL A 249 -49.11 -14.06 2.54
CA VAL A 249 -47.67 -13.85 2.67
C VAL A 249 -47.28 -14.22 4.09
N GLY A 250 -46.15 -14.91 4.25
CA GLY A 250 -45.69 -15.35 5.56
C GLY A 250 -44.19 -15.25 5.71
N TYR A 251 -43.74 -15.19 6.96
CA TYR A 251 -42.34 -15.39 7.29
C TYR A 251 -42.17 -16.22 8.56
N GLN A 252 -41.01 -16.83 8.70
CA GLN A 252 -40.59 -17.55 9.89
C GLN A 252 -39.08 -17.38 10.09
N MET A 253 -38.68 -17.09 11.33
CA MET A 253 -37.28 -17.22 11.75
C MET A 253 -37.00 -18.61 12.32
N THR A 254 -35.76 -19.09 12.24
CA THR A 254 -35.35 -20.35 12.87
C THR A 254 -35.76 -20.39 14.35
N GLY A 255 -36.58 -21.38 14.73
CA GLY A 255 -37.09 -21.55 16.10
C GLY A 255 -38.20 -20.58 16.51
N GLY A 256 -38.60 -19.65 15.65
CA GLY A 256 -39.71 -18.72 15.88
C GLY A 256 -41.06 -19.22 15.35
N SER A 257 -42.14 -18.56 15.79
CA SER A 257 -43.48 -18.79 15.27
C SER A 257 -43.62 -18.25 13.84
N VAL A 258 -44.44 -18.93 13.04
CA VAL A 258 -44.81 -18.44 11.71
C VAL A 258 -45.72 -17.22 11.87
N VAL A 259 -45.42 -16.15 11.12
CA VAL A 259 -46.27 -14.96 10.99
C VAL A 259 -46.83 -14.95 9.57
N THR A 260 -48.15 -14.82 9.44
CA THR A 260 -48.85 -14.74 8.15
C THR A 260 -49.74 -13.50 8.11
N GLU A 261 -49.77 -12.85 6.96
CA GLU A 261 -50.65 -11.73 6.66
C GLU A 261 -51.32 -11.94 5.30
N SER A 262 -52.46 -11.28 5.09
CA SER A 262 -53.09 -11.23 3.77
C SER A 262 -52.47 -10.08 2.97
N TRP A 263 -52.04 -10.38 1.75
CA TRP A 263 -51.65 -9.38 0.77
C TRP A 263 -52.82 -9.16 -0.22
N SER A 264 -53.08 -7.91 -0.57
CA SER A 264 -54.05 -7.52 -1.59
C SER A 264 -53.45 -6.45 -2.50
N GLY A 265 -53.68 -6.54 -3.81
CA GLY A 265 -53.14 -5.60 -4.77
C GLY A 265 -53.53 -5.92 -6.20
N SER A 266 -52.69 -5.54 -7.16
CA SER A 266 -52.81 -5.93 -8.57
C SER A 266 -51.42 -6.11 -9.17
N LEU A 267 -50.93 -7.34 -9.15
CA LEU A 267 -49.66 -7.77 -9.70
C LEU A 267 -49.89 -8.39 -11.08
N SER A 268 -49.73 -7.60 -12.14
CA SER A 268 -49.70 -8.11 -13.52
C SER A 268 -48.42 -8.92 -13.78
N THR A 269 -48.41 -9.72 -14.84
CA THR A 269 -47.26 -10.56 -15.21
C THR A 269 -45.95 -9.75 -15.26
N GLY A 270 -44.92 -10.26 -14.60
CA GLY A 270 -43.59 -9.66 -14.52
C GLY A 270 -43.47 -8.47 -13.57
N GLN A 271 -44.58 -7.99 -12.98
CA GLN A 271 -44.54 -6.92 -11.98
C GLN A 271 -44.07 -7.46 -10.62
N THR A 272 -43.56 -6.56 -9.79
CA THR A 272 -43.16 -6.86 -8.41
C THR A 272 -43.86 -5.94 -7.42
N ALA A 273 -44.03 -6.41 -6.18
CA ALA A 273 -44.55 -5.62 -5.08
C ALA A 273 -43.79 -5.97 -3.79
N ASP A 274 -43.50 -4.99 -2.96
CA ASP A 274 -42.86 -5.22 -1.66
C ASP A 274 -43.93 -5.30 -0.57
N HIS A 275 -43.92 -6.39 0.21
CA HIS A 275 -44.75 -6.54 1.39
C HIS A 275 -43.89 -6.41 2.64
N THR A 276 -44.18 -5.42 3.47
CA THR A 276 -43.55 -5.26 4.80
C THR A 276 -44.54 -5.71 5.86
N PHE A 277 -44.15 -6.71 6.64
CA PHE A 277 -44.99 -7.26 7.69
C PHE A 277 -45.19 -6.25 8.83
N SER A 278 -46.39 -6.22 9.41
CA SER A 278 -46.72 -5.36 10.55
C SER A 278 -46.04 -5.80 11.85
N THR A 279 -45.77 -7.10 11.96
CA THR A 279 -45.03 -7.68 13.07
C THR A 279 -43.54 -7.71 12.74
N ASN A 280 -42.74 -7.09 13.61
CA ASN A 280 -41.29 -7.14 13.48
C ASN A 280 -40.73 -8.49 13.93
N LEU A 281 -39.63 -8.89 13.30
CA LEU A 281 -38.72 -9.91 13.78
C LEU A 281 -37.93 -9.36 14.97
N THR A 282 -37.73 -10.17 16.00
CA THR A 282 -36.72 -9.91 17.04
C THR A 282 -35.57 -10.90 16.90
N ALA A 283 -34.36 -10.40 16.70
CA ALA A 283 -33.16 -11.22 16.55
C ALA A 283 -32.84 -12.01 17.84
N PRO A 284 -32.26 -13.22 17.74
CA PRO A 284 -31.82 -13.98 18.91
C PRO A 284 -30.70 -13.24 19.67
N SER A 285 -30.41 -13.69 20.89
CA SER A 285 -29.39 -13.08 21.75
C SER A 285 -27.95 -13.37 21.33
N SER A 286 -27.72 -14.36 20.46
CA SER A 286 -26.38 -14.77 20.00
C SER A 286 -26.45 -15.64 18.75
N GLY A 287 -25.34 -15.73 18.02
CA GLY A 287 -25.16 -16.66 16.91
C GLY A 287 -25.69 -16.13 15.57
N SER A 288 -26.24 -17.03 14.77
CA SER A 288 -26.88 -16.75 13.48
C SER A 288 -28.26 -17.41 13.41
N PHE A 289 -29.12 -16.91 12.53
CA PHE A 289 -30.46 -17.45 12.32
C PHE A 289 -30.89 -17.29 10.87
N THR A 290 -31.81 -18.14 10.40
CA THR A 290 -32.37 -18.04 9.06
C THR A 290 -33.75 -17.40 9.13
N VAL A 291 -34.03 -16.45 8.24
CA VAL A 291 -35.37 -15.94 7.97
C VAL A 291 -35.83 -16.51 6.65
N GLN A 292 -36.99 -17.17 6.67
CA GLN A 292 -37.69 -17.65 5.48
C GLN A 292 -38.91 -16.77 5.29
N ALA A 293 -39.12 -16.25 4.09
CA ALA A 293 -40.38 -15.63 3.70
C ALA A 293 -40.98 -16.45 2.56
N PHE A 294 -42.30 -16.59 2.58
CA PHE A 294 -43.01 -17.43 1.64
C PHE A 294 -44.35 -16.82 1.26
N VAL A 295 -44.89 -17.29 0.14
CA VAL A 295 -46.18 -16.90 -0.41
C VAL A 295 -47.05 -18.13 -0.62
N SER A 296 -48.36 -17.97 -0.56
CA SER A 296 -49.32 -19.04 -0.86
C SER A 296 -50.71 -18.47 -1.19
N ASP A 297 -51.61 -19.35 -1.62
CA ASP A 297 -53.03 -19.05 -1.82
C ASP A 297 -53.28 -17.86 -2.78
N ALA A 298 -52.56 -17.85 -3.89
CA ALA A 298 -52.67 -16.83 -4.92
C ALA A 298 -54.11 -16.78 -5.48
N ASN A 299 -54.74 -15.61 -5.36
CA ASN A 299 -56.15 -15.36 -5.67
C ASN A 299 -57.16 -16.23 -4.90
N GLY A 300 -56.80 -16.80 -3.74
CA GLY A 300 -57.69 -17.63 -2.91
C GLY A 300 -57.96 -19.02 -3.50
N LEU A 301 -57.07 -19.52 -4.36
CA LEU A 301 -57.25 -20.76 -5.14
C LEU A 301 -56.23 -21.86 -4.79
N GLY A 302 -55.52 -21.73 -3.66
CA GLY A 302 -54.51 -22.69 -3.23
C GLY A 302 -53.17 -22.55 -3.97
N ALA A 303 -52.47 -23.68 -4.14
CA ALA A 303 -51.16 -23.72 -4.78
C ALA A 303 -51.21 -23.25 -6.23
N ASP A 304 -50.19 -22.53 -6.65
CA ASP A 304 -50.05 -22.02 -7.99
C ASP A 304 -49.19 -22.94 -8.88
N LEU A 305 -48.74 -22.46 -10.04
CA LEU A 305 -48.04 -23.28 -11.02
C LEU A 305 -46.64 -23.73 -10.58
N ASN A 306 -45.94 -23.00 -9.71
CA ASN A 306 -44.55 -23.30 -9.40
C ASN A 306 -44.20 -23.10 -7.91
N GLN A 307 -44.65 -24.04 -7.09
CA GLN A 307 -44.37 -24.06 -5.65
C GLN A 307 -42.89 -24.00 -5.24
N ALA A 308 -41.95 -24.23 -6.16
CA ALA A 308 -40.51 -24.12 -5.87
C ALA A 308 -40.03 -22.66 -5.73
N ASN A 309 -40.77 -21.68 -6.26
CA ASN A 309 -40.46 -20.25 -6.14
C ASN A 309 -41.25 -19.56 -5.01
N ASP A 310 -42.09 -20.29 -4.28
CA ASP A 310 -42.94 -19.77 -3.21
C ASP A 310 -42.16 -19.35 -1.97
N THR A 311 -40.88 -19.71 -1.83
CA THR A 311 -40.09 -19.47 -0.62
C THR A 311 -38.71 -18.89 -0.93
N VAL A 312 -38.35 -17.83 -0.21
CA VAL A 312 -37.00 -17.26 -0.17
C VAL A 312 -36.45 -17.34 1.25
N SER A 313 -35.16 -17.63 1.39
CA SER A 313 -34.49 -17.75 2.69
C SER A 313 -33.22 -16.93 2.74
N ARG A 314 -32.90 -16.37 3.92
CA ARG A 314 -31.64 -15.67 4.18
C ARG A 314 -31.13 -16.00 5.57
N THR A 315 -29.88 -16.46 5.67
CA THR A 315 -29.17 -16.54 6.94
C THR A 315 -28.61 -15.18 7.32
N ILE A 316 -28.86 -14.76 8.55
CA ILE A 316 -28.28 -13.56 9.15
C ILE A 316 -27.32 -13.96 10.26
N ILE A 317 -26.10 -13.42 10.19
CA ILE A 317 -25.10 -13.50 11.27
C ILE A 317 -25.19 -12.20 12.04
N LEU A 318 -25.28 -12.28 13.37
CA LEU A 318 -25.39 -11.10 14.22
C LEU A 318 -24.09 -10.28 14.18
N ALA A 319 -24.26 -8.97 14.17
CA ALA A 319 -23.16 -8.01 14.26
C ALA A 319 -22.49 -8.10 15.63
N ILE A 320 -21.17 -7.87 15.65
CA ILE A 320 -20.40 -7.84 16.90
C ILE A 320 -20.80 -6.56 17.67
N PRO A 321 -21.27 -6.65 18.92
CA PRO A 321 -21.58 -5.48 19.71
C PRO A 321 -20.31 -4.66 20.03
N GLY A 322 -20.48 -3.38 20.35
CA GLY A 322 -19.35 -2.57 20.80
C GLY A 322 -18.76 -3.10 22.10
N GLY A 323 -17.44 -3.15 22.20
CA GLY A 323 -16.76 -3.70 23.37
C GLY A 323 -15.31 -4.10 23.13
N THR A 324 -14.72 -4.71 24.15
CA THR A 324 -13.37 -5.29 24.09
C THR A 324 -13.46 -6.79 23.97
N TYR A 325 -12.68 -7.36 23.05
CA TYR A 325 -12.64 -8.80 22.77
C TYR A 325 -11.21 -9.30 22.82
N THR A 326 -11.01 -10.52 23.28
CA THR A 326 -9.70 -11.17 23.33
C THR A 326 -9.52 -12.10 22.13
N ILE A 327 -8.31 -12.08 21.56
CA ILE A 327 -7.88 -13.00 20.50
C ILE A 327 -6.69 -13.80 21.01
N GLY A 328 -6.75 -15.13 20.94
CA GLY A 328 -5.63 -15.97 21.35
C GLY A 328 -6.00 -17.42 21.58
N ALA A 329 -5.02 -18.19 22.06
CA ALA A 329 -5.17 -19.63 22.26
C ALA A 329 -5.87 -19.99 23.59
N SER A 330 -6.06 -19.03 24.51
CA SER A 330 -6.71 -19.31 25.78
C SER A 330 -8.16 -19.75 25.59
N ALA A 331 -8.65 -20.62 26.49
CA ALA A 331 -10.05 -21.05 26.49
C ALA A 331 -11.03 -19.91 26.77
N THR A 332 -10.54 -18.78 27.28
CA THR A 332 -11.31 -17.56 27.56
C THR A 332 -11.29 -16.56 26.40
N ALA A 333 -10.49 -16.80 25.36
CA ALA A 333 -10.41 -15.92 24.20
C ALA A 333 -11.75 -15.89 23.47
N ASN A 334 -12.23 -14.70 23.12
CA ASN A 334 -13.45 -14.58 22.31
C ASN A 334 -13.25 -15.14 20.90
N TYR A 335 -12.04 -15.04 20.37
CA TYR A 335 -11.67 -15.60 19.07
C TYR A 335 -10.35 -16.36 19.16
N PRO A 336 -10.25 -17.56 18.58
CA PRO A 336 -9.03 -18.35 18.63
C PRO A 336 -7.90 -17.78 17.75
N THR A 337 -8.24 -16.94 16.75
CA THR A 337 -7.28 -16.36 15.80
C THR A 337 -7.75 -15.00 15.31
N VAL A 338 -6.82 -14.19 14.78
CA VAL A 338 -7.15 -12.93 14.10
C VAL A 338 -8.05 -13.18 12.88
N THR A 339 -7.84 -14.28 12.15
CA THR A 339 -8.71 -14.69 11.03
C THR A 339 -10.17 -14.87 11.47
N ALA A 340 -10.39 -15.52 12.62
CA ALA A 340 -11.74 -15.75 13.15
C ALA A 340 -12.43 -14.42 13.51
N ALA A 341 -11.72 -13.50 14.17
CA ALA A 341 -12.24 -12.18 14.51
C ALA A 341 -12.60 -11.35 13.25
N VAL A 342 -11.69 -11.34 12.26
CA VAL A 342 -11.91 -10.62 11.00
C VAL A 342 -13.08 -11.21 10.22
N ASN A 343 -13.20 -12.54 10.13
CA ASN A 343 -14.33 -13.19 9.46
C ASN A 343 -15.67 -12.89 10.15
N ALA A 344 -15.71 -12.84 11.48
CA ALA A 344 -16.92 -12.47 12.20
C ALA A 344 -17.38 -11.05 11.84
N MET A 345 -16.48 -10.07 11.80
CA MET A 345 -16.80 -8.71 11.37
C MET A 345 -17.24 -8.63 9.91
N ARG A 346 -16.57 -9.36 9.01
CA ARG A 346 -16.92 -9.35 7.58
C ARG A 346 -18.30 -9.93 7.30
N GLN A 347 -18.73 -10.93 8.07
CA GLN A 347 -19.98 -11.62 7.82
C GLN A 347 -21.17 -11.00 8.57
N GLY A 348 -20.98 -10.59 9.82
CA GLY A 348 -22.05 -10.01 10.65
C GLY A 348 -22.06 -8.48 10.71
N GLY A 349 -20.93 -7.83 10.42
CA GLY A 349 -20.72 -6.40 10.67
C GLY A 349 -20.44 -6.09 12.14
N ILE A 350 -20.42 -4.81 12.46
CA ILE A 350 -20.24 -4.28 13.82
C ILE A 350 -21.43 -3.38 14.19
N ALA A 351 -21.82 -3.39 15.45
CA ALA A 351 -22.89 -2.55 15.98
C ALA A 351 -22.38 -1.44 16.93
N GLY A 352 -21.07 -1.35 17.13
CA GLY A 352 -20.41 -0.34 17.95
C GLY A 352 -18.89 -0.42 17.80
N SER A 353 -18.15 0.46 18.48
CA SER A 353 -16.69 0.44 18.46
C SER A 353 -16.12 -0.82 19.12
N ILE A 354 -15.11 -1.41 18.48
CA ILE A 354 -14.48 -2.66 18.90
C ILE A 354 -13.01 -2.42 19.21
N ASN A 355 -12.51 -3.05 20.28
CA ASN A 355 -11.08 -3.19 20.54
C ASN A 355 -10.72 -4.66 20.75
N PHE A 356 -9.87 -5.21 19.89
CA PHE A 356 -9.32 -6.56 20.03
C PHE A 356 -8.00 -6.52 20.79
N LEU A 357 -7.93 -7.20 21.94
CA LEU A 357 -6.71 -7.44 22.70
C LEU A 357 -6.16 -8.81 22.33
N ILE A 358 -4.96 -8.84 21.76
CA ILE A 358 -4.33 -10.06 21.26
C ILE A 358 -3.37 -10.61 22.32
N GLU A 359 -3.58 -11.85 22.73
CA GLU A 359 -2.71 -12.55 23.67
C GLU A 359 -1.31 -12.77 23.08
N PRO A 360 -0.26 -12.86 23.93
CA PRO A 360 1.09 -13.18 23.47
C PRO A 360 1.15 -14.40 22.56
N GLY A 361 1.84 -14.29 21.43
CA GLY A 361 1.99 -15.37 20.47
C GLY A 361 2.34 -14.91 19.05
N THR A 362 2.58 -15.88 18.19
CA THR A 362 2.79 -15.67 16.75
C THR A 362 1.55 -16.08 15.98
N TYR A 363 0.99 -15.15 15.22
CA TYR A 363 -0.23 -15.34 14.45
C TYR A 363 0.10 -15.26 12.97
N PHE A 364 -0.21 -16.33 12.24
CA PHE A 364 0.01 -16.40 10.80
C PHE A 364 -1.18 -15.81 10.06
N SER A 365 -0.93 -14.84 9.19
CA SER A 365 -1.97 -14.33 8.29
C SER A 365 -2.28 -15.35 7.20
N PRO A 366 -3.56 -15.53 6.81
CA PRO A 366 -3.92 -16.43 5.72
C PRO A 366 -3.33 -15.96 4.38
N THR A 367 -3.35 -16.83 3.37
CA THR A 367 -3.00 -16.45 1.98
C THR A 367 -3.84 -15.25 1.55
N GLY A 368 -3.21 -14.08 1.42
CA GLY A 368 -3.85 -12.82 1.04
C GLY A 368 -4.05 -11.79 2.16
N GLY A 369 -3.80 -12.16 3.43
CA GLY A 369 -3.89 -11.24 4.57
C GLY A 369 -5.26 -11.14 5.23
N TYR A 370 -5.35 -10.22 6.21
CA TYR A 370 -6.60 -9.84 6.87
C TYR A 370 -7.26 -8.67 6.11
N ASP A 371 -8.52 -8.85 5.71
CA ASP A 371 -9.24 -7.93 4.85
C ASP A 371 -10.32 -7.16 5.61
N LEU A 372 -10.14 -5.84 5.69
CA LEU A 372 -11.04 -4.85 6.28
C LEU A 372 -11.44 -3.80 5.22
N THR A 373 -11.57 -4.22 3.96
CA THR A 373 -11.97 -3.32 2.86
C THR A 373 -13.46 -2.98 2.88
N SER A 374 -14.29 -3.83 3.48
CA SER A 374 -15.71 -3.57 3.71
C SER A 374 -16.16 -4.27 4.98
N ILE A 375 -16.60 -3.48 5.95
CA ILE A 375 -17.18 -3.95 7.21
C ILE A 375 -18.48 -3.18 7.41
N VAL A 376 -19.60 -3.89 7.42
CA VAL A 376 -20.91 -3.27 7.61
C VAL A 376 -20.98 -2.70 9.03
N GLY A 377 -21.43 -1.45 9.16
CA GLY A 377 -21.46 -0.73 10.44
C GLY A 377 -20.16 -0.03 10.81
N ALA A 378 -19.08 -0.18 10.01
CA ALA A 378 -17.86 0.61 10.17
C ALA A 378 -18.00 1.97 9.48
N GLY A 379 -17.75 3.06 10.21
CA GLY A 379 -17.88 4.43 9.72
C GLY A 379 -18.38 5.38 10.80
N GLY A 380 -18.34 6.69 10.52
CA GLY A 380 -18.83 7.70 11.47
C GLY A 380 -18.05 7.68 12.79
N SER A 381 -18.72 7.31 13.89
CA SER A 381 -18.14 7.27 15.25
C SER A 381 -17.66 5.89 15.70
N THR A 382 -17.84 4.83 14.90
CA THR A 382 -17.35 3.49 15.25
C THR A 382 -15.89 3.30 14.88
N THR A 383 -15.14 2.57 15.70
CA THR A 383 -13.72 2.24 15.44
C THR A 383 -13.47 0.74 15.54
N ILE A 384 -12.39 0.27 14.91
CA ILE A 384 -11.91 -1.11 15.02
C ILE A 384 -10.44 -1.07 15.46
N GLY A 385 -10.13 -1.51 16.68
CA GLY A 385 -8.78 -1.55 17.23
C GLY A 385 -8.21 -2.95 17.32
N PHE A 386 -6.91 -3.08 17.10
CA PHE A 386 -6.11 -4.28 17.39
C PHE A 386 -4.91 -3.87 18.24
N SER A 387 -4.80 -4.42 19.44
CA SER A 387 -3.72 -4.10 20.37
C SER A 387 -3.16 -5.35 21.03
N SER A 388 -1.88 -5.34 21.42
CA SER A 388 -1.35 -6.39 22.31
C SER A 388 -2.04 -6.32 23.67
N LEU A 389 -2.42 -7.49 24.22
CA LEU A 389 -3.01 -7.61 25.54
C LEU A 389 -2.05 -7.12 26.65
N THR A 390 -0.74 -7.27 26.46
CA THR A 390 0.27 -6.87 27.45
C THR A 390 0.74 -5.43 27.28
N GLY A 391 0.35 -4.77 26.18
CA GLY A 391 0.87 -3.47 25.78
C GLY A 391 2.29 -3.50 25.21
N SER A 392 2.92 -4.68 25.11
CA SER A 392 4.25 -4.87 24.52
C SER A 392 4.15 -5.36 23.08
N ALA A 393 4.83 -4.68 22.16
CA ALA A 393 4.92 -5.10 20.76
C ALA A 393 5.68 -6.42 20.57
N ALA A 394 6.64 -6.74 21.45
CA ALA A 394 7.44 -7.95 21.35
C ALA A 394 6.62 -9.24 21.58
N ASP A 395 5.48 -9.14 22.27
CA ASP A 395 4.71 -10.29 22.70
C ASP A 395 3.77 -10.81 21.60
N VAL A 396 3.36 -9.95 20.65
CA VAL A 396 2.42 -10.32 19.58
C VAL A 396 3.06 -10.12 18.22
N ILE A 397 3.34 -11.24 17.54
CA ILE A 397 3.96 -11.25 16.21
C ILE A 397 2.93 -11.66 15.16
N LEU A 398 2.55 -10.71 14.31
CA LEU A 398 1.74 -10.94 13.12
C LEU A 398 2.66 -11.29 11.96
N TYR A 399 2.70 -12.57 11.61
CA TYR A 399 3.63 -13.13 10.64
C TYR A 399 2.95 -13.38 9.31
N ASN A 400 3.48 -12.77 8.25
CA ASN A 400 3.02 -12.97 6.87
C ASN A 400 4.14 -13.66 6.06
N ASP A 401 3.95 -14.95 5.78
CA ASP A 401 4.88 -15.78 5.00
C ASP A 401 4.13 -16.64 3.99
N THR A 402 4.77 -16.84 2.85
CA THR A 402 4.20 -17.51 1.71
C THR A 402 5.31 -18.28 1.05
N THR A 403 5.25 -19.60 1.18
CA THR A 403 6.27 -20.55 0.71
C THR A 403 6.29 -20.73 -0.82
N SER A 404 5.61 -19.87 -1.59
CA SER A 404 5.59 -19.94 -3.06
C SER A 404 5.52 -18.55 -3.72
N PRO A 405 6.28 -18.31 -4.80
CA PRO A 405 6.28 -17.06 -5.55
C PRO A 405 4.91 -16.88 -6.19
N VAL A 406 4.17 -15.88 -5.72
CA VAL A 406 2.89 -15.48 -6.28
C VAL A 406 3.00 -14.10 -6.90
N SER A 407 2.22 -13.85 -7.96
CA SER A 407 2.26 -12.60 -8.74
C SER A 407 1.44 -11.44 -8.16
N GLY A 408 0.76 -11.63 -7.02
CA GLY A 408 -0.17 -10.66 -6.42
C GLY A 408 0.38 -9.86 -5.24
N ALA A 409 -0.19 -8.67 -5.02
CA ALA A 409 0.06 -7.86 -3.82
C ALA A 409 -0.37 -8.60 -2.55
N ARG A 410 0.45 -8.56 -1.50
CA ARG A 410 0.11 -9.14 -0.20
C ARG A 410 0.22 -8.13 0.92
N HIS A 411 -0.82 -8.06 1.73
CA HIS A 411 -0.87 -7.20 2.90
C HIS A 411 -1.05 -8.07 4.14
N THR A 412 -0.49 -7.71 5.29
CA THR A 412 -0.91 -8.36 6.55
C THR A 412 -2.31 -7.87 6.90
N PHE A 413 -2.55 -6.55 6.82
CA PHE A 413 -3.88 -5.95 6.84
C PHE A 413 -4.13 -5.10 5.60
N ASN A 414 -5.28 -5.30 4.96
CA ASN A 414 -5.78 -4.49 3.86
C ASN A 414 -7.04 -3.74 4.32
N VAL A 415 -7.00 -2.42 4.39
CA VAL A 415 -7.99 -1.60 5.11
C VAL A 415 -8.58 -0.56 4.17
N SER A 416 -9.90 -0.45 4.09
CA SER A 416 -10.59 0.68 3.41
C SER A 416 -11.64 1.35 4.28
N VAL A 417 -12.04 0.75 5.40
CA VAL A 417 -12.96 1.37 6.34
C VAL A 417 -12.22 2.37 7.26
N PRO A 418 -12.87 3.47 7.66
CA PRO A 418 -12.24 4.46 8.54
C PRO A 418 -12.18 3.98 10.00
N GLY A 419 -11.35 4.63 10.82
CA GLY A 419 -11.30 4.40 12.27
C GLY A 419 -10.62 3.11 12.69
N VAL A 420 -9.74 2.54 11.86
CA VAL A 420 -8.98 1.34 12.20
C VAL A 420 -7.67 1.71 12.91
N SER A 421 -7.38 1.06 14.03
CA SER A 421 -6.19 1.33 14.84
C SER A 421 -5.39 0.05 15.14
N PHE A 422 -4.07 0.21 15.18
CA PHE A 422 -3.11 -0.83 15.56
C PHE A 422 -2.18 -0.30 16.65
N SER A 423 -2.03 -1.03 17.76
CA SER A 423 -1.17 -0.59 18.87
C SER A 423 -0.34 -1.70 19.49
N SER A 424 0.96 -1.44 19.68
CA SER A 424 1.88 -2.37 20.34
C SER A 424 1.86 -3.77 19.71
N LEU A 425 2.01 -3.85 18.39
CA LEU A 425 2.07 -5.13 17.64
C LEU A 425 3.38 -5.22 16.85
N THR A 426 3.92 -6.42 16.70
CA THR A 426 5.01 -6.68 15.76
C THR A 426 4.46 -7.23 14.45
N PHE A 427 4.77 -6.57 13.34
CA PHE A 427 4.52 -7.04 11.98
C PHE A 427 5.81 -7.61 11.39
N ALA A 428 5.87 -8.92 11.18
CA ALA A 428 7.01 -9.59 10.59
C ALA A 428 6.62 -10.18 9.23
N ARG A 429 7.45 -9.97 8.21
CA ARG A 429 7.16 -10.46 6.86
C ARG A 429 8.35 -11.11 6.20
N ALA A 430 8.10 -12.24 5.55
CA ALA A 430 9.02 -12.91 4.64
C ALA A 430 8.34 -13.09 3.27
N ASN A 431 9.12 -13.14 2.18
CA ASN A 431 8.67 -13.36 0.80
C ASN A 431 7.57 -12.40 0.31
N ILE A 432 7.93 -11.33 -0.42
CA ILE A 432 6.93 -10.42 -1.01
C ILE A 432 6.55 -10.84 -2.43
N GLY A 433 5.25 -11.04 -2.66
CA GLY A 433 4.72 -11.42 -3.98
C GLY A 433 4.75 -10.30 -5.04
N SER A 434 4.73 -9.03 -4.60
CA SER A 434 4.71 -7.86 -5.49
C SER A 434 5.24 -6.60 -4.80
N THR A 435 5.67 -5.61 -5.59
CA THR A 435 6.15 -4.27 -5.17
C THR A 435 5.11 -3.42 -4.45
N THR A 436 3.84 -3.79 -4.53
CA THR A 436 2.75 -3.10 -3.82
C THR A 436 2.45 -3.71 -2.45
N SER A 437 3.10 -4.82 -2.09
CA SER A 437 2.87 -5.54 -0.83
C SER A 437 3.25 -4.70 0.39
N ALA A 438 2.41 -4.70 1.44
CA ALA A 438 2.59 -3.89 2.64
C ALA A 438 2.42 -4.73 3.92
N ALA A 439 2.92 -4.30 5.08
CA ALA A 439 2.44 -4.89 6.33
C ALA A 439 1.00 -4.40 6.57
N ILE A 440 0.81 -3.09 6.50
CA ILE A 440 -0.50 -2.45 6.54
C ILE A 440 -0.69 -1.65 5.26
N ASN A 441 -1.77 -1.93 4.54
CA ASN A 441 -2.20 -1.15 3.39
C ASN A 441 -3.52 -0.47 3.72
N PHE A 442 -3.47 0.85 3.88
CA PHE A 442 -4.62 1.72 3.97
C PHE A 442 -4.98 2.18 2.55
N ASN A 443 -6.07 1.67 2.00
CA ASN A 443 -6.60 2.12 0.73
C ASN A 443 -7.30 3.47 0.87
N THR A 444 -7.64 4.08 -0.27
CA THR A 444 -8.52 5.25 -0.30
C THR A 444 -9.79 5.00 0.51
N GLY A 445 -10.08 5.94 1.42
CA GLY A 445 -11.24 5.87 2.33
C GLY A 445 -10.93 5.38 3.76
N ALA A 446 -9.73 4.85 4.02
CA ALA A 446 -9.27 4.46 5.36
C ALA A 446 -8.90 5.69 6.23
N HIS A 447 -9.85 6.60 6.40
CA HIS A 447 -9.68 7.84 7.16
C HIS A 447 -9.59 7.59 8.67
N ASN A 448 -8.98 8.52 9.40
CA ASN A 448 -8.88 8.49 10.85
C ASN A 448 -8.25 7.18 11.39
N ALA A 449 -7.34 6.58 10.63
CA ALA A 449 -6.63 5.37 11.03
C ALA A 449 -5.41 5.70 11.89
N SER A 450 -4.99 4.77 12.75
CA SER A 450 -3.78 4.98 13.57
C SER A 450 -2.89 3.74 13.70
N VAL A 451 -1.58 3.97 13.79
CA VAL A 451 -0.56 2.95 14.04
C VAL A 451 0.37 3.49 15.13
N THR A 452 0.36 2.89 16.30
CA THR A 452 1.05 3.43 17.49
C THR A 452 1.89 2.40 18.22
N GLY A 453 3.18 2.67 18.44
CA GLY A 453 4.03 1.77 19.25
C GLY A 453 4.27 0.40 18.62
N CYS A 454 4.04 0.24 17.32
CA CYS A 454 4.23 -1.02 16.61
C CYS A 454 5.68 -1.17 16.12
N VAL A 455 6.09 -2.43 15.93
CA VAL A 455 7.39 -2.79 15.35
C VAL A 455 7.17 -3.46 14.00
N PHE A 456 7.88 -3.01 12.97
CA PHE A 456 7.83 -3.58 11.63
C PHE A 456 9.20 -4.17 11.29
N ASN A 457 9.22 -5.43 10.89
CA ASN A 457 10.44 -6.15 10.51
C ASN A 457 10.30 -6.75 9.10
N ASP A 458 11.16 -6.31 8.18
CA ASP A 458 11.25 -6.87 6.84
C ASP A 458 12.33 -7.97 6.82
N LEU A 459 11.90 -9.23 6.79
CA LEU A 459 12.80 -10.40 6.84
C LEU A 459 13.30 -10.80 5.43
N LEU A 460 13.05 -9.95 4.43
CA LEU A 460 13.63 -10.08 3.11
C LEU A 460 15.12 -9.77 3.20
N GLY A 461 15.97 -10.72 2.78
CA GLY A 461 17.43 -10.51 2.71
C GLY A 461 17.85 -9.40 1.71
N VAL A 462 19.05 -9.49 1.16
CA VAL A 462 19.64 -8.47 0.24
C VAL A 462 18.94 -8.31 -1.13
N GLY A 463 17.79 -8.95 -1.35
CA GLY A 463 17.04 -8.86 -2.60
C GLY A 463 16.32 -7.51 -2.74
N ASN A 464 16.51 -6.84 -3.89
CA ASN A 464 15.92 -5.55 -4.18
C ASN A 464 14.44 -5.69 -4.57
N PHE A 465 13.57 -5.87 -3.57
CA PHE A 465 12.13 -5.93 -3.77
C PHE A 465 11.49 -4.72 -3.05
N ALA A 466 10.55 -4.03 -3.72
CA ALA A 466 9.90 -2.85 -3.16
C ALA A 466 8.89 -3.20 -2.05
N SER A 467 9.40 -3.63 -0.90
CA SER A 467 8.63 -3.94 0.30
C SER A 467 8.14 -2.65 0.98
N ASN A 468 6.87 -2.63 1.39
CA ASN A 468 6.29 -1.48 2.12
C ASN A 468 5.96 -1.88 3.56
N ALA A 469 6.22 -1.04 4.57
CA ALA A 469 5.71 -1.30 5.93
C ALA A 469 4.27 -0.79 6.03
N VAL A 470 4.10 0.54 5.95
CA VAL A 470 2.79 1.19 5.89
C VAL A 470 2.63 1.84 4.52
N ARG A 471 1.59 1.41 3.80
CA ARG A 471 1.20 1.97 2.51
C ARG A 471 -0.12 2.72 2.62
N LEU A 472 -0.20 3.92 2.05
CA LEU A 472 -1.34 4.83 2.16
C LEU A 472 -1.86 5.22 0.76
N GLY A 473 -3.18 5.09 0.55
CA GLY A 473 -3.92 5.72 -0.54
C GLY A 473 -4.34 7.15 -0.19
N ASP A 474 -5.53 7.56 -0.62
CA ASP A 474 -6.10 8.86 -0.26
C ASP A 474 -6.81 8.76 1.10
N CYS A 475 -6.10 9.15 2.16
CA CYS A 475 -6.54 9.00 3.55
C CYS A 475 -6.37 10.32 4.33
N ASN A 476 -7.42 10.74 5.03
CA ASN A 476 -7.41 11.91 5.92
C ASN A 476 -7.26 11.49 7.38
N GLY A 477 -6.60 12.31 8.20
CA GLY A 477 -6.53 12.13 9.64
C GLY A 477 -5.78 10.88 10.10
N VAL A 478 -4.81 10.39 9.32
CA VAL A 478 -4.02 9.21 9.70
C VAL A 478 -2.90 9.61 10.66
N SER A 479 -2.68 8.83 11.72
CA SER A 479 -1.59 9.05 12.68
C SER A 479 -0.67 7.83 12.76
N ILE A 480 0.63 8.03 12.54
CA ILE A 480 1.68 7.00 12.62
C ILE A 480 2.68 7.49 13.67
N ILE A 481 2.60 6.95 14.89
CA ILE A 481 3.28 7.51 16.06
C ILE A 481 4.10 6.47 16.82
N GLY A 482 5.36 6.76 17.15
CA GLY A 482 6.14 5.93 18.07
C GLY A 482 6.46 4.53 17.55
N ASN A 483 6.46 4.32 16.23
CA ASN A 483 6.70 3.00 15.64
C ASN A 483 8.17 2.80 15.26
N GLN A 484 8.59 1.54 15.18
CA GLN A 484 9.91 1.16 14.69
C GLN A 484 9.79 0.44 13.33
N PHE A 485 10.58 0.87 12.34
CA PHE A 485 10.63 0.29 11.00
C PHE A 485 12.04 -0.21 10.70
N ASN A 486 12.21 -1.51 10.50
CA ASN A 486 13.52 -2.12 10.25
C ASN A 486 13.59 -2.69 8.83
N ASP A 487 14.58 -2.22 8.07
CA ASP A 487 15.02 -2.80 6.77
C ASP A 487 14.06 -2.65 5.58
N PHE A 488 12.92 -1.98 5.71
CA PHE A 488 11.98 -1.86 4.59
C PHE A 488 12.55 -1.10 3.39
N TYR A 489 12.13 -1.49 2.19
CA TYR A 489 12.39 -0.68 0.99
C TYR A 489 11.68 0.66 1.08
N ASN A 490 10.39 0.65 1.41
CA ASN A 490 9.63 1.84 1.78
C ASN A 490 9.05 1.67 3.20
N SER A 491 9.45 2.53 4.15
CA SER A 491 8.93 2.43 5.52
C SER A 491 7.50 2.98 5.59
N ILE A 492 7.32 4.26 5.23
CA ILE A 492 6.00 4.90 5.13
C ILE A 492 5.86 5.44 3.70
N TYR A 493 4.88 4.92 2.96
CA TYR A 493 4.75 5.18 1.53
C TYR A 493 3.33 5.53 1.13
N GLN A 494 3.09 6.77 0.73
CA GLN A 494 1.82 7.21 0.17
C GLN A 494 1.86 7.19 -1.36
N ILE A 495 0.86 6.54 -1.95
CA ILE A 495 0.62 6.49 -3.40
C ILE A 495 -0.52 7.42 -3.86
N GLY A 496 -1.18 8.09 -2.92
CA GLY A 496 -2.41 8.85 -3.11
C GLY A 496 -2.33 9.93 -4.19
N ASN A 497 -3.40 9.95 -5.00
CA ASN A 497 -3.76 10.95 -5.99
C ASN A 497 -2.70 11.24 -7.08
N GLY A 498 -2.76 10.45 -8.16
CA GLY A 498 -1.87 10.45 -9.33
C GLY A 498 -1.87 11.72 -10.19
N GLY A 499 -1.57 12.87 -9.59
CA GLY A 499 -1.05 14.05 -10.29
C GLY A 499 -2.04 14.84 -11.16
N SER A 500 -3.30 14.45 -11.28
CA SER A 500 -4.29 15.28 -12.00
C SER A 500 -4.43 16.65 -11.32
N VAL A 501 -4.55 17.72 -12.11
CA VAL A 501 -4.85 19.06 -11.57
C VAL A 501 -6.30 19.05 -11.07
N GLY A 502 -6.55 19.55 -9.84
CA GLY A 502 -7.88 19.64 -9.24
C GLY A 502 -8.28 18.49 -8.30
N SER A 503 -7.40 17.52 -8.06
CA SER A 503 -7.67 16.40 -7.16
C SER A 503 -7.29 16.74 -5.69
N ALA A 504 -8.08 16.23 -4.73
CA ALA A 504 -7.99 16.62 -3.31
C ALA A 504 -6.70 16.19 -2.62
N TYR A 505 -6.24 16.97 -1.65
CA TYR A 505 -5.11 16.62 -0.78
C TYR A 505 -5.57 15.67 0.34
N SER A 506 -4.79 14.62 0.62
CA SER A 506 -4.89 13.90 1.89
C SER A 506 -4.49 14.85 3.02
N SER A 507 -5.40 15.12 3.96
CA SER A 507 -5.19 16.14 5.00
C SER A 507 -5.01 15.56 6.39
N GLY A 508 -4.18 16.21 7.21
CA GLY A 508 -4.06 15.90 8.64
C GLY A 508 -3.25 14.63 8.95
N LEU A 509 -2.38 14.20 8.05
CA LEU A 509 -1.44 13.11 8.32
C LEU A 509 -0.40 13.55 9.36
N GLN A 510 -0.21 12.72 10.39
CA GLN A 510 0.78 12.91 11.44
C GLN A 510 1.75 11.72 11.45
N VAL A 511 3.05 11.99 11.28
CA VAL A 511 4.13 11.00 11.37
C VAL A 511 5.08 11.48 12.45
N ILE A 512 4.96 10.94 13.66
CA ILE A 512 5.58 11.52 14.85
C ILE A 512 6.39 10.49 15.64
N SER A 513 7.61 10.84 16.04
CA SER A 513 8.44 10.03 16.95
C SER A 513 8.66 8.58 16.49
N ASN A 514 8.68 8.33 15.18
CA ASN A 514 9.00 7.01 14.64
C ASN A 514 10.51 6.83 14.47
N THR A 515 10.98 5.60 14.60
CA THR A 515 12.36 5.19 14.34
C THR A 515 12.42 4.35 13.06
N ILE A 516 13.16 4.80 12.07
CA ILE A 516 13.41 4.11 10.80
C ILE A 516 14.86 3.69 10.78
N ASN A 517 15.11 2.39 10.89
CA ASN A 517 16.44 1.82 10.89
C ASN A 517 16.73 1.20 9.52
N ARG A 518 17.77 1.70 8.84
CA ARG A 518 18.32 1.10 7.62
C ARG A 518 17.26 0.90 6.53
N CYS A 519 16.45 1.91 6.24
CA CYS A 519 15.55 1.85 5.07
C CYS A 519 16.38 1.70 3.79
N ARG A 520 15.86 0.97 2.79
CA ARG A 520 16.62 0.67 1.55
C ARG A 520 16.38 1.68 0.43
N TYR A 521 15.26 2.40 0.44
CA TYR A 521 14.96 3.38 -0.58
C TYR A 521 14.18 4.59 -0.06
N ASN A 522 12.99 4.40 0.51
CA ASN A 522 12.18 5.48 1.07
C ASN A 522 12.01 5.33 2.59
N GLY A 523 12.40 6.35 3.34
CA GLY A 523 12.01 6.50 4.75
C GLY A 523 10.52 6.87 4.85
N ILE A 524 10.23 8.16 4.68
CA ILE A 524 8.89 8.75 4.68
C ILE A 524 8.67 9.38 3.31
N TYR A 525 7.68 8.91 2.56
CA TYR A 525 7.41 9.38 1.21
C TYR A 525 5.93 9.71 1.03
N LEU A 526 5.63 10.99 0.89
CA LEU A 526 4.27 11.55 0.92
C LEU A 526 3.97 12.33 -0.35
N ILE A 527 2.82 12.07 -0.98
CA ILE A 527 2.38 12.76 -2.21
C ILE A 527 0.97 13.33 -2.00
N SER A 528 0.73 14.53 -2.55
CA SER A 528 -0.60 15.17 -2.58
C SER A 528 -1.20 15.30 -1.19
N VAL A 529 -0.46 15.92 -0.28
CA VAL A 529 -0.84 16.03 1.14
C VAL A 529 -1.00 17.47 1.62
N SER A 530 -1.87 17.72 2.59
CA SER A 530 -2.05 19.04 3.20
C SER A 530 -2.11 19.01 4.71
N ASN A 531 -1.66 20.08 5.37
CA ASN A 531 -1.70 20.20 6.84
C ASN A 531 -1.05 18.98 7.53
N CYS A 532 0.09 18.55 7.00
CA CYS A 532 0.80 17.37 7.49
C CYS A 532 1.91 17.74 8.45
N LEU A 533 2.11 16.89 9.46
CA LEU A 533 3.14 17.04 10.46
C LEU A 533 4.05 15.81 10.46
N VAL A 534 5.32 16.01 10.10
CA VAL A 534 6.38 15.00 10.22
C VAL A 534 7.34 15.51 11.29
N GLN A 535 7.22 14.99 12.50
CA GLN A 535 7.89 15.55 13.68
C GLN A 535 8.68 14.51 14.49
N ASN A 536 9.89 14.89 14.93
CA ASN A 536 10.69 14.11 15.88
C ASN A 536 10.95 12.65 15.43
N ASN A 537 10.95 12.37 14.13
CA ASN A 537 11.30 11.04 13.63
C ASN A 537 12.82 10.89 13.57
N LEU A 538 13.31 9.68 13.85
CA LEU A 538 14.70 9.28 13.69
C LEU A 538 14.82 8.38 12.46
N LEU A 539 15.62 8.78 11.47
CA LEU A 539 16.11 7.90 10.42
C LEU A 539 17.59 7.60 10.71
N ASP A 540 17.86 6.38 11.15
CA ASP A 540 19.19 5.92 11.54
C ASP A 540 19.80 5.07 10.42
N GLY A 541 20.49 5.76 9.52
CA GLY A 541 21.19 5.18 8.38
C GLY A 541 20.30 4.62 7.27
N MET A 542 20.82 4.68 6.05
CA MET A 542 20.38 3.84 4.94
C MET A 542 20.94 2.42 5.10
N HIS A 543 20.26 1.45 4.49
CA HIS A 543 20.79 0.10 4.40
C HIS A 543 22.17 0.07 3.70
N PRO A 544 23.17 -0.72 4.16
CA PRO A 544 24.50 -0.74 3.55
C PRO A 544 24.57 -1.11 2.07
N THR A 545 23.53 -1.76 1.54
CA THR A 545 23.42 -2.11 0.11
C THR A 545 22.64 -1.08 -0.72
N ALA A 546 22.05 -0.07 -0.08
CA ALA A 546 21.35 0.97 -0.79
C ALA A 546 22.36 1.85 -1.53
N THR A 547 22.03 2.24 -2.76
CA THR A 547 22.86 3.13 -3.58
C THR A 547 22.20 4.48 -3.82
N PHE A 548 20.92 4.58 -3.45
CA PHE A 548 20.07 5.75 -3.60
C PHE A 548 18.95 5.68 -2.56
N GLY A 549 18.40 6.83 -2.17
CA GLY A 549 17.20 6.87 -1.35
C GLY A 549 16.72 8.28 -1.01
N TYR A 550 15.53 8.33 -0.42
CA TYR A 550 14.89 9.51 0.15
C TYR A 550 14.66 9.28 1.64
N GLY A 551 15.04 10.26 2.47
CA GLY A 551 14.75 10.23 3.90
C GLY A 551 13.31 10.65 4.18
N ILE A 552 13.01 11.92 3.94
CA ILE A 552 11.69 12.54 4.02
C ILE A 552 11.42 13.20 2.68
N TYR A 553 10.41 12.72 1.96
CA TYR A 553 10.00 13.22 0.66
C TYR A 553 8.57 13.72 0.66
N PHE A 554 8.36 14.89 0.07
CA PHE A 554 7.06 15.45 -0.25
C PHE A 554 6.97 15.73 -1.75
N SER A 555 5.82 15.39 -2.34
CA SER A 555 5.40 15.89 -3.65
C SER A 555 4.02 16.51 -3.53
N ARG A 556 3.77 17.69 -4.11
CA ARG A 556 2.44 18.31 -4.08
C ARG A 556 1.93 18.45 -2.65
N CYS A 557 2.72 19.07 -1.79
CA CYS A 557 2.29 19.33 -0.42
C CYS A 557 1.71 20.75 -0.27
N TYR A 558 0.97 21.00 0.80
CA TYR A 558 0.45 22.32 1.15
C TYR A 558 0.38 22.45 2.67
N LYS A 559 0.97 23.51 3.26
CA LYS A 559 1.02 23.66 4.73
C LYS A 559 1.67 22.46 5.43
N ALA A 560 2.69 21.84 4.84
CA ALA A 560 3.42 20.74 5.46
C ALA A 560 4.48 21.26 6.42
N THR A 561 4.61 20.62 7.58
CA THR A 561 5.66 20.92 8.58
C THR A 561 6.53 19.68 8.80
N VAL A 562 7.83 19.84 8.56
CA VAL A 562 8.88 18.87 8.86
C VAL A 562 9.72 19.48 9.98
N SER A 563 9.51 19.00 11.21
CA SER A 563 10.13 19.57 12.40
C SER A 563 10.88 18.57 13.26
N GLU A 564 12.00 18.96 13.85
CA GLU A 564 12.68 18.17 14.90
C GLU A 564 13.11 16.76 14.47
N ASN A 565 13.12 16.43 13.17
CA ASN A 565 13.53 15.11 12.72
C ASN A 565 15.05 15.00 12.74
N THR A 566 15.55 13.80 13.02
CA THR A 566 16.98 13.47 12.95
C THR A 566 17.20 12.45 11.84
N ILE A 567 18.03 12.78 10.86
CA ILE A 567 18.49 11.87 9.80
C ILE A 567 19.99 11.73 9.95
N GLN A 568 20.47 10.55 10.33
CA GLN A 568 21.88 10.37 10.71
C GLN A 568 22.53 9.11 10.14
N GLY A 569 23.84 8.98 10.35
CA GLY A 569 24.62 7.83 9.92
C GLY A 569 24.93 7.85 8.42
N ILE A 570 24.62 6.76 7.71
CA ILE A 570 24.70 6.73 6.25
C ILE A 570 23.48 7.47 5.69
N LEU A 571 23.67 8.66 5.13
CA LEU A 571 22.55 9.48 4.68
C LEU A 571 21.97 8.97 3.36
N PRO A 572 20.65 9.08 3.14
CA PRO A 572 20.07 8.97 1.80
C PRO A 572 20.59 10.08 0.88
N VAL A 573 20.50 9.87 -0.43
CA VAL A 573 20.84 10.89 -1.45
C VAL A 573 20.05 12.18 -1.22
N TYR A 574 18.79 12.06 -0.81
CA TYR A 574 17.91 13.17 -0.45
C TYR A 574 17.36 13.00 0.97
N PRO A 575 18.05 13.48 2.02
CA PRO A 575 17.54 13.46 3.39
C PRO A 575 16.20 14.17 3.54
N ILE A 576 16.06 15.40 3.07
CA ILE A 576 14.78 16.11 3.00
C ILE A 576 14.58 16.64 1.59
N TYR A 577 13.48 16.26 0.94
CA TYR A 577 13.13 16.71 -0.40
C TYR A 577 11.66 17.12 -0.52
N PHE A 578 11.45 18.37 -0.92
CA PHE A 578 10.18 18.91 -1.38
C PHE A 578 10.15 19.11 -2.90
N PHE A 579 9.24 18.41 -3.57
CA PHE A 579 8.91 18.57 -4.97
C PHE A 579 7.53 19.21 -5.11
N ASN A 580 7.41 20.28 -5.91
CA ASN A 580 6.12 20.93 -6.21
C ASN A 580 5.29 21.24 -4.94
N PHE A 581 5.78 22.11 -4.07
CA PHE A 581 5.32 22.18 -2.68
C PHE A 581 4.21 23.21 -2.40
N ASN A 582 3.65 23.89 -3.41
CA ASN A 582 2.37 24.61 -3.46
C ASN A 582 1.98 25.55 -2.28
N GLY A 583 2.89 25.89 -1.37
CA GLY A 583 2.58 26.70 -0.17
C GLY A 583 2.23 28.14 -0.53
N ASP A 584 1.63 28.88 0.40
CA ASP A 584 1.34 30.33 0.27
C ASP A 584 1.80 31.11 1.53
N PRO A 585 1.79 32.46 1.56
CA PRO A 585 2.26 33.22 2.72
C PRO A 585 1.51 32.94 4.04
N ALA A 586 0.23 32.57 3.98
CA ALA A 586 -0.57 32.20 5.15
C ALA A 586 -0.41 30.70 5.52
N ASN A 587 -0.01 29.87 4.55
CA ASN A 587 0.07 28.42 4.66
C ASN A 587 1.40 27.89 4.10
N THR A 588 2.50 28.45 4.61
CA THR A 588 3.87 28.14 4.18
C THR A 588 4.28 26.73 4.60
N ASN A 589 5.07 26.04 3.76
CA ASN A 589 5.69 24.78 4.16
C ASN A 589 6.94 25.04 5.00
N ARG A 590 7.17 24.24 6.03
CA ARG A 590 8.21 24.50 7.01
C ARG A 590 9.15 23.31 7.13
N VAL A 591 10.45 23.58 7.06
CA VAL A 591 11.52 22.66 7.42
C VAL A 591 12.29 23.32 8.56
N VAL A 592 12.02 22.89 9.80
CA VAL A 592 12.51 23.59 11.00
C VAL A 592 13.11 22.65 12.05
N ASN A 593 14.14 23.08 12.77
CA ASN A 593 14.74 22.29 13.86
C ASN A 593 15.20 20.87 13.48
N ASN A 594 15.38 20.55 12.19
CA ASN A 594 15.82 19.22 11.79
C ASN A 594 17.34 19.09 11.89
N VAL A 595 17.80 17.88 12.18
CA VAL A 595 19.21 17.50 12.22
C VAL A 595 19.49 16.52 11.09
N ILE A 596 20.40 16.87 10.18
CA ILE A 596 20.89 15.99 9.14
C ILE A 596 22.40 15.83 9.36
N SER A 597 22.84 14.66 9.83
CA SER A 597 24.22 14.50 10.28
C SER A 597 24.80 13.13 9.93
N GLY A 598 25.74 13.07 8.98
CA GLY A 598 26.19 11.78 8.48
C GLY A 598 27.12 11.82 7.27
N THR A 599 27.28 10.67 6.63
CA THR A 599 28.17 10.45 5.48
C THR A 599 27.39 10.08 4.22
N ASN A 600 28.04 10.18 3.06
CA ASN A 600 27.49 9.73 1.78
C ASN A 600 27.24 8.22 1.74
N ILE A 601 26.17 7.82 1.05
CA ILE A 601 25.76 6.42 0.81
C ILE A 601 26.74 5.64 -0.08
N THR A 602 27.32 6.30 -1.09
CA THR A 602 28.37 5.75 -1.93
C THR A 602 29.39 6.84 -2.25
N ALA A 603 30.61 6.44 -2.62
CA ALA A 603 31.67 7.36 -2.99
C ALA A 603 31.36 8.17 -4.27
N THR A 604 30.38 7.79 -5.08
CA THR A 604 30.02 8.52 -6.32
C THR A 604 28.71 9.28 -6.21
N ALA A 605 27.88 8.99 -5.20
CA ALA A 605 26.61 9.66 -5.03
C ALA A 605 26.78 11.15 -4.65
N THR A 606 25.96 11.98 -5.28
CA THR A 606 25.82 13.40 -4.96
C THR A 606 24.67 13.55 -3.98
N HIS A 607 24.89 14.14 -2.80
CA HIS A 607 23.87 14.22 -1.75
C HIS A 607 23.33 15.62 -1.62
N TYR A 608 22.03 15.72 -1.42
CA TYR A 608 21.30 16.98 -1.27
C TYR A 608 20.59 16.98 0.08
N PRO A 609 21.28 17.31 1.19
CA PRO A 609 20.72 17.29 2.55
C PRO A 609 19.32 17.90 2.62
N ILE A 610 19.15 19.12 2.10
CA ILE A 610 17.85 19.76 1.94
C ILE A 610 17.71 20.17 0.47
N PHE A 611 16.71 19.61 -0.21
CA PHE A 611 16.46 19.84 -1.63
C PHE A 611 15.04 20.34 -1.88
N PHE A 612 14.93 21.43 -2.61
CA PHE A 612 13.65 21.95 -3.08
C PHE A 612 13.65 22.00 -4.60
N SER A 613 12.61 21.43 -5.21
CA SER A 613 12.37 21.52 -6.64
C SER A 613 10.93 21.91 -6.91
N ALA A 614 10.74 23.12 -7.40
CA ALA A 614 9.43 23.61 -7.82
C ALA A 614 9.07 23.02 -9.19
N SER A 615 7.83 22.55 -9.38
CA SER A 615 7.32 22.09 -10.67
C SER A 615 6.35 23.12 -11.24
N PHE A 616 6.89 24.06 -12.00
CA PHE A 616 6.11 25.13 -12.61
C PHE A 616 5.28 24.58 -13.77
N SER A 617 4.00 24.24 -13.55
CA SER A 617 3.09 23.99 -14.67
C SER A 617 2.65 25.34 -15.25
N ALA A 618 3.14 25.66 -16.45
CA ALA A 618 2.70 26.84 -17.21
C ALA A 618 1.24 26.75 -17.69
N THR A 619 0.54 25.63 -17.45
CA THR A 619 -0.75 25.29 -18.10
C THR A 619 -1.88 24.94 -17.13
N ALA A 620 -1.67 24.93 -15.81
CA ALA A 620 -2.70 24.51 -14.85
C ALA A 620 -3.63 25.68 -14.44
N THR A 621 -4.81 25.76 -15.05
CA THR A 621 -5.93 26.58 -14.57
C THR A 621 -6.68 25.84 -13.45
N ALA A 622 -6.29 26.06 -12.18
CA ALA A 622 -7.12 26.14 -10.96
C ALA A 622 -6.36 25.76 -9.66
N PRO A 623 -6.38 26.59 -8.60
CA PRO A 623 -6.66 28.03 -8.58
C PRO A 623 -5.43 28.81 -9.07
N ALA A 624 -5.60 30.06 -9.49
CA ALA A 624 -4.49 30.95 -9.80
C ALA A 624 -3.62 31.15 -8.54
N ASN A 625 -2.55 30.36 -8.38
CA ASN A 625 -1.69 30.40 -7.19
C ASN A 625 -0.22 30.56 -7.59
N PRO A 626 0.25 31.80 -7.82
CA PRO A 626 1.66 32.02 -8.05
C PRO A 626 2.40 31.84 -6.71
N ARG A 627 3.34 30.88 -6.71
CA ARG A 627 4.55 30.75 -5.86
C ARG A 627 4.48 29.64 -4.80
N ASP A 628 5.42 28.71 -4.87
CA ASP A 628 5.68 27.73 -3.80
C ASP A 628 6.42 28.43 -2.62
N TYR A 629 5.79 28.57 -1.44
CA TYR A 629 6.43 29.15 -0.25
C TYR A 629 7.02 28.09 0.69
N ALA A 630 8.25 28.30 1.13
CA ALA A 630 8.91 27.49 2.16
C ALA A 630 9.77 28.31 3.14
N ASP A 631 9.65 27.97 4.42
CA ASP A 631 10.56 28.40 5.48
C ASP A 631 11.56 27.27 5.77
N VAL A 632 12.85 27.59 5.73
CA VAL A 632 13.95 26.72 6.15
C VAL A 632 14.63 27.42 7.32
N ALA A 633 14.37 26.98 8.55
CA ALA A 633 14.88 27.68 9.72
C ALA A 633 15.41 26.77 10.82
N ASN A 634 16.48 27.19 11.49
CA ASN A 634 17.03 26.46 12.64
C ASN A 634 17.34 24.98 12.34
N ASN A 635 17.71 24.62 11.11
CA ASN A 635 18.16 23.26 10.81
C ASN A 635 19.67 23.15 11.01
N THR A 636 20.14 21.99 11.46
CA THR A 636 21.57 21.66 11.54
C THR A 636 21.91 20.60 10.50
N VAL A 637 22.77 20.96 9.54
CA VAL A 637 23.37 20.03 8.59
C VAL A 637 24.85 19.87 8.93
N ASN A 638 25.26 18.64 9.26
CA ASN A 638 26.63 18.22 9.54
C ASN A 638 27.03 17.08 8.59
N TYR A 639 27.57 17.42 7.43
CA TYR A 639 27.82 16.45 6.37
C TYR A 639 29.32 16.14 6.21
N VAL A 640 29.70 14.88 6.45
CA VAL A 640 31.08 14.40 6.28
C VAL A 640 31.20 13.66 4.95
N VAL A 641 31.97 14.21 4.02
CA VAL A 641 31.93 13.80 2.60
C VAL A 641 33.17 13.03 2.19
N SER A 642 32.98 11.84 1.63
CA SER A 642 34.02 11.05 0.94
C SER A 642 33.75 10.87 -0.55
N SER A 643 32.84 11.68 -1.12
CA SER A 643 32.42 11.60 -2.52
C SER A 643 33.48 12.12 -3.49
N THR A 644 33.59 11.49 -4.66
CA THR A 644 34.44 11.91 -5.78
C THR A 644 33.68 12.63 -6.89
N SER A 645 32.38 12.91 -6.70
CA SER A 645 31.54 13.59 -7.68
C SER A 645 32.04 15.02 -7.98
N THR A 646 31.93 15.44 -9.24
CA THR A 646 32.22 16.81 -9.70
C THR A 646 30.96 17.62 -10.02
N THR A 647 29.78 17.00 -9.92
CA THR A 647 28.48 17.66 -10.14
C THR A 647 28.32 18.83 -9.18
N ALA A 648 27.74 19.94 -9.63
CA ALA A 648 27.45 21.10 -8.78
C ALA A 648 26.18 20.87 -7.95
N TYR A 649 26.25 21.08 -6.63
CA TYR A 649 25.14 20.90 -5.69
C TYR A 649 25.36 21.69 -4.39
N GLY A 650 24.33 21.74 -3.53
CA GLY A 650 24.37 22.45 -2.26
C GLY A 650 23.91 21.59 -1.08
N LEU A 651 24.35 21.94 0.13
CA LEU A 651 23.77 21.42 1.37
C LEU A 651 22.29 21.81 1.48
N LEU A 652 22.00 23.07 1.12
CA LEU A 652 20.68 23.53 0.72
C LEU A 652 20.68 23.77 -0.79
N HIS A 653 19.88 23.01 -1.52
CA HIS A 653 19.75 23.13 -2.97
C HIS A 653 18.35 23.58 -3.35
N ILE A 654 18.27 24.65 -4.15
CA ILE A 654 17.03 25.23 -4.63
C ILE A 654 17.03 25.18 -6.16
N LEU A 655 16.12 24.40 -6.72
CA LEU A 655 15.90 24.34 -8.15
C LEU A 655 14.93 25.45 -8.58
N GLY A 656 15.42 26.38 -9.39
CA GLY A 656 14.70 27.58 -9.81
C GLY A 656 13.91 27.47 -11.11
N SER A 657 13.02 28.44 -11.38
CA SER A 657 12.36 28.60 -12.69
C SER A 657 13.25 29.36 -13.68
N THR A 658 13.02 29.15 -14.98
CA THR A 658 13.59 30.00 -16.04
C THR A 658 12.81 31.31 -16.26
N THR A 659 11.71 31.54 -15.51
CA THR A 659 10.88 32.78 -15.62
C THR A 659 10.66 33.42 -14.24
N ALA A 660 11.00 34.71 -14.10
CA ALA A 660 11.01 35.42 -12.81
C ALA A 660 9.62 35.58 -12.14
N ALA A 661 8.54 35.70 -12.93
CA ALA A 661 7.18 35.88 -12.43
C ALA A 661 6.62 34.67 -11.65
N ASN A 662 7.25 33.51 -11.82
CA ASN A 662 6.76 32.23 -11.30
C ASN A 662 7.67 31.63 -10.23
N ASN A 663 8.67 32.34 -9.73
CA ASN A 663 9.63 31.78 -8.77
C ASN A 663 9.01 31.38 -7.43
N ALA A 664 9.41 30.22 -6.91
CA ALA A 664 9.20 29.82 -5.51
C ALA A 664 9.80 30.86 -4.55
N LYS A 665 9.30 30.94 -3.31
CA LYS A 665 9.72 31.92 -2.30
C LYS A 665 10.24 31.22 -1.05
N PHE A 666 11.46 31.58 -0.66
CA PHE A 666 12.19 30.96 0.45
C PHE A 666 12.58 31.98 1.51
N ARG A 667 12.35 31.62 2.77
CA ARG A 667 12.95 32.25 3.96
C ARG A 667 13.96 31.29 4.58
N ILE A 668 15.23 31.68 4.63
CA ILE A 668 16.35 30.84 5.07
C ILE A 668 17.02 31.53 6.26
N VAL A 669 16.72 31.13 7.50
CA VAL A 669 17.16 31.87 8.70
C VAL A 669 17.66 30.93 9.79
N ASN A 670 18.71 31.31 10.53
CA ASN A 670 19.24 30.54 11.65
C ASN A 670 19.70 29.11 11.30
N ASN A 671 20.06 28.78 10.06
CA ASN A 671 20.50 27.41 9.74
C ASN A 671 22.00 27.24 9.95
N ILE A 672 22.44 26.04 10.35
CA ILE A 672 23.83 25.61 10.22
C ILE A 672 23.94 24.71 8.99
N LEU A 673 24.69 25.14 7.99
CA LEU A 673 25.02 24.41 6.78
C LEU A 673 26.53 24.11 6.78
N TYR A 674 26.89 22.98 7.38
CA TYR A 674 28.28 22.56 7.55
C TYR A 674 28.60 21.30 6.76
N ALA A 675 29.73 21.31 6.07
CA ALA A 675 30.33 20.10 5.53
C ALA A 675 31.85 20.11 5.64
N ARG A 676 32.42 18.92 5.84
CA ARG A 676 33.86 18.69 5.84
C ARG A 676 34.23 17.46 5.03
N ALA A 677 35.47 17.41 4.55
CA ALA A 677 36.00 16.19 3.97
C ALA A 677 36.11 15.10 5.05
N GLY A 678 35.79 13.85 4.68
CA GLY A 678 36.14 12.69 5.47
C GLY A 678 37.66 12.51 5.54
N ALA A 679 38.13 11.71 6.50
CA ALA A 679 39.56 11.43 6.65
C ALA A 679 40.15 10.88 5.34
N GLY A 680 41.22 11.52 4.85
CA GLY A 680 41.88 11.15 3.59
C GLY A 680 41.10 11.49 2.31
N ALA A 681 39.94 12.15 2.41
CA ALA A 681 39.18 12.63 1.27
C ALA A 681 39.40 14.13 1.05
N THR A 682 38.91 14.64 -0.09
CA THR A 682 38.74 16.06 -0.34
C THR A 682 37.27 16.29 -0.62
N LEU A 683 36.73 17.43 -0.17
CA LEU A 683 35.37 17.80 -0.49
C LEU A 683 35.19 17.93 -2.02
N PRO A 684 34.07 17.45 -2.58
CA PRO A 684 33.71 17.61 -3.99
C PRO A 684 33.86 19.05 -4.49
N SER A 685 34.45 19.22 -5.67
CA SER A 685 34.66 20.55 -6.28
C SER A 685 33.35 21.26 -6.61
N GLY A 686 32.26 20.51 -6.80
CA GLY A 686 30.92 21.04 -7.07
C GLY A 686 30.07 21.33 -5.82
N LEU A 687 30.49 20.95 -4.61
CA LEU A 687 29.73 21.20 -3.38
C LEU A 687 29.73 22.68 -2.99
N ARG A 688 28.56 23.19 -2.59
CA ARG A 688 28.32 24.53 -2.03
C ARG A 688 27.55 24.43 -0.72
N GLY A 689 27.55 25.48 0.09
CA GLY A 689 26.64 25.57 1.23
C GLY A 689 25.20 25.77 0.74
N ILE A 690 24.99 26.80 -0.07
CA ILE A 690 23.72 27.08 -0.76
C ILE A 690 23.95 27.04 -2.27
N TYR A 691 23.10 26.32 -2.99
CA TYR A 691 23.14 26.26 -4.45
C TYR A 691 21.78 26.57 -5.07
N ILE A 692 21.77 27.47 -6.04
CA ILE A 692 20.57 27.93 -6.77
C ILE A 692 20.77 27.67 -8.26
N SER A 693 19.95 26.79 -8.84
CA SER A 693 20.23 26.25 -10.17
C SER A 693 19.87 27.17 -11.36
N ALA A 694 19.20 28.30 -11.14
CA ALA A 694 18.77 29.24 -12.19
C ALA A 694 19.07 30.71 -11.81
N THR A 695 19.61 31.50 -12.75
CA THR A 695 20.01 32.90 -12.50
C THR A 695 18.82 33.79 -12.11
N GLN A 696 17.67 33.61 -12.77
CA GLN A 696 16.43 34.33 -12.42
C GLN A 696 15.85 33.87 -11.07
N ALA A 697 16.28 32.74 -10.51
CA ALA A 697 15.81 32.21 -9.24
C ALA A 697 16.62 32.68 -8.02
N ARG A 698 17.62 33.55 -8.19
CA ARG A 698 18.17 34.33 -7.07
C ARG A 698 17.06 35.07 -6.31
N ASP A 699 16.06 35.56 -7.05
CA ASP A 699 14.92 36.29 -6.52
C ASP A 699 13.87 35.35 -5.88
N SER A 700 14.12 34.04 -5.86
CA SER A 700 13.36 33.07 -5.08
C SER A 700 13.70 33.12 -3.59
N ILE A 701 14.87 33.62 -3.21
CA ILE A 701 15.20 33.83 -1.79
C ILE A 701 14.65 35.18 -1.37
N ASP A 702 13.52 35.23 -0.67
CA ASP A 702 12.95 36.49 -0.20
C ASP A 702 13.71 37.03 1.02
N GLN A 703 14.12 36.13 1.90
CA GLN A 703 14.92 36.45 3.07
C GLN A 703 15.95 35.37 3.32
N SER A 704 17.22 35.76 3.44
CA SER A 704 18.26 34.88 3.97
C SER A 704 19.13 35.69 4.91
N ASN A 705 19.23 35.27 6.18
CA ASN A 705 20.07 35.94 7.17
C ASN A 705 20.33 35.06 8.40
N TYR A 706 21.33 35.41 9.21
CA TYR A 706 21.70 34.70 10.44
C TYR A 706 21.96 33.20 10.20
N ASN A 707 22.54 32.83 9.07
CA ASN A 707 22.91 31.45 8.78
C ASN A 707 24.40 31.24 9.03
N ASN A 708 24.80 30.05 9.49
CA ASN A 708 26.19 29.63 9.45
C ASN A 708 26.43 28.78 8.19
N ILE A 709 27.27 29.26 7.27
CA ILE A 709 27.59 28.55 6.02
C ILE A 709 29.08 28.25 5.98
N ARG A 710 29.45 26.99 6.17
CA ARG A 710 30.84 26.59 6.41
C ARG A 710 31.20 25.30 5.67
N LEU A 711 32.24 25.38 4.84
CA LEU A 711 32.83 24.24 4.14
C LEU A 711 34.32 24.09 4.49
N GLU A 712 34.76 22.85 4.73
CA GLU A 712 36.11 22.56 5.22
C GLU A 712 36.79 21.45 4.41
N ASP A 713 37.90 21.78 3.75
CA ASP A 713 38.74 20.77 3.07
C ASP A 713 39.47 19.88 4.07
N ASN A 714 39.86 20.47 5.20
CA ASN A 714 40.39 19.80 6.38
C ASN A 714 39.73 20.43 7.60
N ALA A 715 39.57 19.67 8.69
CA ALA A 715 38.93 20.18 9.92
C ALA A 715 39.57 21.50 10.37
N GLY A 716 38.75 22.53 10.53
CA GLY A 716 39.19 23.88 10.95
C GLY A 716 39.76 24.78 9.84
N ALA A 717 40.06 24.26 8.65
CA ALA A 717 40.60 25.06 7.53
C ALA A 717 39.50 25.42 6.52
N PRO A 718 39.28 26.72 6.21
CA PRO A 718 38.31 27.09 5.19
C PRO A 718 38.63 26.51 3.83
N ALA A 719 37.61 25.89 3.22
CA ALA A 719 37.75 25.36 1.89
C ALA A 719 37.90 26.47 0.85
N ALA A 720 38.80 26.28 -0.11
CA ALA A 720 38.99 27.19 -1.23
C ALA A 720 37.93 26.96 -2.33
N ARG A 721 36.65 27.03 -1.97
CA ARG A 721 35.51 26.82 -2.89
C ARG A 721 34.33 27.74 -2.59
N PRO A 722 33.37 27.88 -3.53
CA PRO A 722 32.28 28.80 -3.35
C PRO A 722 31.34 28.38 -2.20
N LEU A 723 30.98 29.32 -1.32
CA LEU A 723 30.00 29.10 -0.27
C LEU A 723 28.58 29.13 -0.85
N VAL A 724 28.34 30.02 -1.82
CA VAL A 724 27.07 30.18 -2.54
C VAL A 724 27.32 30.11 -4.04
N GLY A 725 26.48 29.36 -4.77
CA GLY A 725 26.53 29.26 -6.24
C GLY A 725 25.19 29.55 -6.91
N VAL A 726 25.22 30.28 -8.03
CA VAL A 726 24.04 30.59 -8.88
C VAL A 726 24.38 30.36 -10.36
N THR A 727 23.56 29.60 -11.11
CA THR A 727 23.84 29.26 -12.53
C THR A 727 22.69 29.55 -13.51
N THR A 728 23.01 29.85 -14.79
CA THR A 728 22.47 29.17 -16.00
C THR A 728 23.17 29.52 -17.33
N THR A 729 24.25 30.29 -17.39
CA THR A 729 25.06 30.43 -18.63
C THR A 729 26.44 31.07 -18.40
N ALA A 730 26.66 31.70 -17.25
CA ALA A 730 27.96 31.91 -16.61
C ALA A 730 27.79 31.58 -15.12
N ALA A 731 28.62 30.67 -14.56
CA ALA A 731 28.50 30.27 -13.16
C ALA A 731 28.95 31.42 -12.26
N THR A 732 28.02 32.13 -11.62
CA THR A 732 28.38 33.14 -10.62
C THR A 732 28.57 32.42 -9.30
N ASN A 733 29.82 32.39 -8.85
CA ASN A 733 30.25 31.73 -7.63
C ASN A 733 30.70 32.79 -6.61
N TYR A 734 30.21 32.68 -5.39
CA TYR A 734 30.60 33.56 -4.29
C TYR A 734 31.46 32.77 -3.30
N ASN A 735 32.76 33.05 -3.33
CA ASN A 735 33.76 32.36 -2.49
C ASN A 735 33.71 32.78 -1.02
N THR A 736 33.10 33.92 -0.71
CA THR A 736 32.96 34.43 0.65
C THR A 736 31.55 34.95 0.88
N LEU A 737 31.14 34.98 2.15
CA LEU A 737 29.87 35.61 2.54
C LEU A 737 29.85 37.10 2.20
N ALA A 738 30.98 37.80 2.31
CA ALA A 738 31.08 39.21 1.92
C ALA A 738 30.76 39.42 0.43
N ALA A 739 31.29 38.57 -0.45
CA ALA A 739 30.99 38.64 -1.89
C ALA A 739 29.51 38.35 -2.17
N TRP A 740 28.92 37.36 -1.48
CA TRP A 740 27.50 37.05 -1.59
C TRP A 740 26.62 38.20 -1.08
N THR A 741 26.95 38.79 0.06
CA THR A 741 26.21 39.89 0.69
C THR A 741 26.21 41.12 -0.20
N ALA A 742 27.38 41.50 -0.73
CA ALA A 742 27.52 42.64 -1.64
C ALA A 742 26.70 42.46 -2.93
N ALA A 743 26.61 41.24 -3.46
CA ALA A 743 25.90 40.97 -4.71
C ALA A 743 24.38 40.75 -4.54
N SER A 744 23.94 40.27 -3.38
CA SER A 744 22.55 39.84 -3.16
C SER A 744 21.76 40.72 -2.19
N GLY A 745 22.42 41.49 -1.34
CA GLY A 745 21.81 42.22 -0.22
C GLY A 745 21.30 41.31 0.91
N ARG A 746 21.61 40.02 0.88
CA ARG A 746 21.18 39.00 1.85
C ARG A 746 22.34 38.58 2.74
N ASP A 747 22.04 37.88 3.84
CA ASP A 747 23.02 37.25 4.71
C ASP A 747 23.97 38.21 5.44
N ALA A 748 23.50 39.44 5.72
CA ALA A 748 24.29 40.49 6.37
C ALA A 748 24.82 40.13 7.79
N ASN A 749 24.09 39.29 8.52
CA ASN A 749 24.45 38.78 9.86
C ASN A 749 24.81 37.29 9.82
N SER A 750 24.91 36.68 8.64
CA SER A 750 25.34 35.30 8.49
C SER A 750 26.85 35.18 8.70
N VAL A 751 27.29 34.03 9.20
CA VAL A 751 28.70 33.77 9.54
C VAL A 751 29.22 32.51 8.85
N SER A 752 30.54 32.37 8.81
CA SER A 752 31.22 31.17 8.32
C SER A 752 32.20 30.70 9.38
N ILE A 753 31.68 30.01 10.39
CA ILE A 753 32.42 29.54 11.57
C ILE A 753 32.30 28.01 11.66
N SER A 754 33.38 27.35 12.08
CA SER A 754 33.36 25.90 12.29
C SER A 754 32.49 25.58 13.51
N PRO A 755 31.42 24.77 13.41
CA PRO A 755 30.53 24.48 14.54
C PRO A 755 31.14 23.61 15.65
N ASN A 756 32.30 22.99 15.39
CA ASN A 756 33.02 22.10 16.30
C ASN A 756 32.22 20.88 16.81
N PHE A 757 31.33 20.31 15.98
CA PHE A 757 30.59 19.08 16.33
C PHE A 757 31.50 17.94 16.83
N ALA A 758 31.07 17.25 17.88
CA ALA A 758 31.79 16.10 18.43
C ALA A 758 31.87 14.94 17.43
N SER A 759 30.74 14.54 16.84
CA SER A 759 30.67 13.41 15.91
C SER A 759 29.57 13.59 14.85
N ILE A 760 29.37 12.59 13.98
CA ILE A 760 28.21 12.57 13.07
C ILE A 760 26.91 12.12 13.75
N THR A 761 26.97 11.51 14.94
CA THR A 761 25.80 11.12 15.73
C THR A 761 25.47 12.15 16.82
N ASN A 762 26.42 13.06 17.11
CA ASN A 762 26.20 14.21 17.97
C ASN A 762 26.53 15.51 17.21
N ALA A 763 25.48 16.12 16.66
CA ALA A 763 25.53 17.38 15.92
C ALA A 763 25.11 18.59 16.78
N ILE A 764 25.42 18.58 18.08
CA ILE A 764 25.28 19.75 18.94
C ILE A 764 26.51 20.64 18.72
N PRO A 765 26.36 21.91 18.30
CA PRO A 765 27.50 22.81 18.17
C PRO A 765 28.17 23.08 19.52
N SER A 766 29.47 23.37 19.50
CA SER A 766 30.20 23.79 20.72
C SER A 766 31.04 25.05 20.51
N ALA A 767 31.03 25.60 19.29
CA ALA A 767 31.85 26.75 18.95
C ALA A 767 31.39 28.01 19.69
N ALA A 768 32.27 28.55 20.56
CA ALA A 768 31.99 29.77 21.33
C ALA A 768 31.73 31.00 20.47
N ALA A 769 32.39 31.09 19.31
CA ALA A 769 32.20 32.21 18.39
C ALA A 769 30.86 32.16 17.62
N MET A 770 30.09 31.07 17.72
CA MET A 770 28.77 30.93 17.07
C MET A 770 27.59 31.11 18.02
N ASP A 771 27.85 31.11 19.32
CA ASP A 771 26.85 31.20 20.38
C ASP A 771 26.05 32.52 20.29
N ASN A 772 24.75 32.44 20.51
CA ASN A 772 23.83 33.57 20.54
C ASN A 772 23.82 34.45 19.25
N LEU A 773 24.26 33.92 18.11
CA LEU A 773 24.34 34.67 16.84
C LEU A 773 23.08 34.56 15.95
N GLY A 774 22.03 33.87 16.38
CA GLY A 774 20.77 33.78 15.65
C GLY A 774 19.81 34.93 15.93
N THR A 775 18.60 34.84 15.36
CA THR A 775 17.51 35.82 15.56
C THR A 775 16.21 35.13 15.99
N PRO A 776 15.41 35.69 16.93
CA PRO A 776 14.19 35.04 17.41
C PRO A 776 13.14 34.89 16.31
N LEU A 777 12.54 33.70 16.24
CA LEU A 777 11.44 33.37 15.32
C LEU A 777 10.21 32.97 16.12
N SER A 778 9.09 33.68 15.94
CA SER A 778 7.85 33.44 16.69
C SER A 778 7.23 32.05 16.48
N TYR A 779 7.62 31.35 15.41
CA TYR A 779 7.16 30.00 15.08
C TYR A 779 8.20 28.91 15.38
N VAL A 780 9.35 29.26 15.97
CA VAL A 780 10.39 28.33 16.46
C VAL A 780 10.87 28.82 17.82
N THR A 781 10.13 28.48 18.88
CA THR A 781 10.41 28.93 20.25
C THR A 781 11.08 27.87 21.13
N ILE A 782 11.09 26.63 20.66
CA ILE A 782 11.67 25.46 21.34
C ILE A 782 12.76 24.90 20.43
N ASP A 783 13.83 24.37 21.02
CA ASP A 783 14.95 23.73 20.32
C ASP A 783 14.75 22.21 20.18
N ARG A 784 15.74 21.52 19.62
CA ARG A 784 15.69 20.07 19.37
C ARG A 784 15.64 19.22 20.65
N THR A 785 16.06 19.75 21.80
CA THR A 785 16.02 19.06 23.10
C THR A 785 14.69 19.23 23.82
N GLY A 786 13.80 20.10 23.32
CA GLY A 786 12.59 20.52 24.02
C GLY A 786 12.79 21.74 24.93
N GLY A 787 14.00 22.32 24.97
CA GLY A 787 14.32 23.52 25.72
C GLY A 787 13.82 24.81 25.04
N SER A 788 13.56 25.85 25.82
CA SER A 788 13.22 27.17 25.25
C SER A 788 14.45 27.83 24.63
N ARG A 789 14.29 28.43 23.45
CA ARG A 789 15.33 29.25 22.84
C ARG A 789 15.44 30.61 23.53
N ASN A 790 16.61 31.23 23.50
CA ASN A 790 16.79 32.59 23.98
C ASN A 790 15.86 33.55 23.20
N PRO A 791 15.01 34.34 23.88
CA PRO A 791 14.02 35.18 23.22
C PRO A 791 14.61 36.41 22.51
N VAL A 792 15.90 36.71 22.71
CA VAL A 792 16.58 37.87 22.14
C VAL A 792 17.68 37.44 21.16
N THR A 793 18.50 36.46 21.54
CA THR A 793 19.68 36.03 20.81
C THR A 793 19.76 34.50 20.73
N PRO A 794 18.80 33.81 20.08
CA PRO A 794 18.85 32.35 20.00
C PRO A 794 20.06 31.86 19.20
N ASP A 795 20.36 30.57 19.29
CA ASP A 795 21.42 29.96 18.49
C ASP A 795 20.97 29.63 17.05
N MET A 796 21.97 29.63 16.17
CA MET A 796 21.82 29.04 14.84
C MET A 796 21.79 27.51 14.95
N GLY A 797 21.00 26.87 14.09
CA GLY A 797 20.82 25.43 14.04
C GLY A 797 19.71 24.94 14.95
N ALA A 798 19.62 23.62 15.06
CA ALA A 798 18.53 22.91 15.72
C ALA A 798 18.60 22.96 17.25
N TYR A 799 19.77 23.24 17.81
CA TYR A 799 20.01 23.25 19.24
C TYR A 799 20.17 24.69 19.75
N GLU A 800 19.69 24.93 20.96
CA GLU A 800 20.16 26.04 21.79
C GLU A 800 21.26 25.46 22.69
N TYR A 801 22.44 26.08 22.72
CA TYR A 801 23.59 25.56 23.43
C TYR A 801 24.32 26.65 24.22
N THR A 802 25.22 26.23 25.10
CA THR A 802 26.12 27.14 25.80
C THR A 802 27.52 26.55 25.70
N PRO A 803 28.47 27.25 25.07
CA PRO A 803 29.84 26.75 24.92
C PRO A 803 30.54 26.54 26.27
N SER A 804 31.28 25.44 26.38
CA SER A 804 32.10 25.12 27.54
C SER A 804 33.58 25.44 27.28
N SER A 805 34.29 25.97 28.28
CA SER A 805 35.72 26.30 28.16
C SER A 805 36.60 25.06 28.01
N ILE A 806 36.22 23.97 28.69
CA ILE A 806 36.87 22.67 28.66
C ILE A 806 35.76 21.65 28.36
N ASP A 807 35.89 20.90 27.27
CA ASP A 807 34.85 19.95 26.82
C ASP A 807 35.48 18.91 25.88
N LEU A 808 35.28 17.62 26.17
CA LEU A 808 35.75 16.53 25.33
C LEU A 808 34.56 15.71 24.83
N GLY A 809 34.48 15.45 23.53
CA GLY A 809 33.48 14.57 22.95
C GLY A 809 34.04 13.21 22.55
N LEU A 810 33.25 12.15 22.74
CA LEU A 810 33.55 10.81 22.21
C LEU A 810 33.05 10.71 20.76
N VAL A 811 33.98 10.65 19.81
CA VAL A 811 33.67 10.68 18.36
C VAL A 811 33.16 9.32 17.87
N SER A 812 33.84 8.25 18.25
CA SER A 812 33.54 6.89 17.79
C SER A 812 34.22 5.84 18.67
N VAL A 813 33.59 4.68 18.79
CA VAL A 813 34.22 3.42 19.24
C VAL A 813 34.19 2.42 18.09
N ASN A 814 35.34 1.82 17.77
CA ASN A 814 35.47 0.97 16.59
C ASN A 814 36.21 -0.33 16.91
N ALA A 815 35.66 -1.42 16.39
CA ALA A 815 36.33 -2.69 16.22
C ALA A 815 35.92 -3.28 14.86
N SER A 816 36.68 -4.25 14.35
CA SER A 816 36.37 -4.90 13.08
C SER A 816 36.68 -6.39 13.16
N ALA A 817 35.70 -7.22 12.80
CA ALA A 817 35.91 -8.64 12.53
C ALA A 817 34.89 -9.11 11.49
N SER A 818 35.37 -9.79 10.45
CA SER A 818 34.51 -10.36 9.40
C SER A 818 34.18 -11.84 9.65
N CYS A 819 35.02 -12.54 10.41
CA CYS A 819 34.83 -13.92 10.87
C CYS A 819 35.00 -13.98 12.39
N PRO A 820 34.49 -15.03 13.07
CA PRO A 820 34.66 -15.16 14.52
C PRO A 820 36.13 -15.23 14.90
N ALA A 821 36.57 -14.32 15.77
CA ALA A 821 37.96 -14.21 16.22
C ALA A 821 38.06 -13.57 17.61
N GLY A 822 38.93 -14.10 18.46
CA GLY A 822 39.30 -13.47 19.72
C GLY A 822 40.42 -12.44 19.53
N GLY A 823 40.65 -11.58 20.54
CA GLY A 823 41.82 -10.69 20.58
C GLY A 823 41.81 -9.58 19.53
N GLN A 824 40.64 -8.98 19.27
CA GLN A 824 40.51 -7.90 18.31
C GLN A 824 40.85 -6.54 18.95
N PRO A 825 41.43 -5.60 18.17
CA PRO A 825 41.65 -4.24 18.64
C PRO A 825 40.31 -3.50 18.76
N LEU A 826 40.09 -2.91 19.93
CA LEU A 826 39.02 -1.96 20.21
C LEU A 826 39.66 -0.58 20.37
N THR A 827 39.25 0.37 19.55
CA THR A 827 39.76 1.74 19.55
C THR A 827 38.66 2.74 19.86
N ALA A 828 39.03 3.87 20.45
CA ALA A 828 38.14 5.01 20.68
C ALA A 828 38.79 6.28 20.14
N THR A 829 38.00 7.12 19.47
CA THR A 829 38.44 8.44 19.01
C THR A 829 37.74 9.49 19.84
N ILE A 830 38.50 10.37 20.47
CA ILE A 830 38.01 11.52 21.23
C ILE A 830 38.35 12.82 20.50
N ARG A 831 37.59 13.88 20.80
CA ARG A 831 37.79 15.22 20.24
C ARG A 831 37.69 16.26 21.33
N ASN A 832 38.62 17.22 21.34
CA ASN A 832 38.43 18.42 22.15
C ASN A 832 37.44 19.35 21.43
N VAL A 833 36.29 19.55 22.04
CA VAL A 833 35.21 20.41 21.53
C VAL A 833 35.04 21.68 22.37
N GLY A 834 35.84 21.84 23.43
CA GLY A 834 35.89 23.04 24.27
C GLY A 834 36.64 24.20 23.63
N ALA A 835 36.50 25.37 24.24
CA ALA A 835 37.13 26.60 23.78
C ALA A 835 38.63 26.73 24.13
N SER A 836 39.18 25.83 24.95
CA SER A 836 40.59 25.78 25.36
C SER A 836 41.23 24.41 25.13
N ALA A 837 42.56 24.36 25.02
CA ALA A 837 43.29 23.09 24.93
C ALA A 837 43.05 22.24 26.21
N PHE A 838 42.91 20.93 26.04
CA PHE A 838 42.65 20.00 27.13
C PHE A 838 43.96 19.33 27.55
N ASP A 839 44.36 19.46 28.82
CA ASP A 839 45.59 18.87 29.35
C ASP A 839 45.27 17.62 30.19
N PHE A 840 45.57 16.43 29.65
CA PHE A 840 45.28 15.16 30.31
C PHE A 840 46.15 14.90 31.54
N ALA A 841 47.24 15.65 31.74
CA ALA A 841 48.04 15.55 32.96
C ALA A 841 47.37 16.28 34.14
N LEU A 842 46.57 17.32 33.87
CA LEU A 842 45.83 18.07 34.87
C LEU A 842 44.44 17.50 35.13
N ASP A 843 43.79 16.96 34.09
CA ASP A 843 42.49 16.30 34.18
C ASP A 843 42.48 15.00 33.37
N PRO A 844 42.82 13.84 33.96
CA PRO A 844 42.82 12.57 33.24
C PRO A 844 41.44 12.19 32.71
N ALA A 845 41.38 11.76 31.46
CA ALA A 845 40.14 11.32 30.81
C ALA A 845 40.06 9.78 30.75
N THR A 846 38.91 9.21 31.05
CA THR A 846 38.67 7.75 31.03
C THR A 846 37.61 7.41 29.98
N VAL A 847 37.92 6.46 29.10
CA VAL A 847 36.98 5.87 28.14
C VAL A 847 36.64 4.45 28.59
N THR A 848 35.36 4.19 28.82
CA THR A 848 34.81 2.85 29.09
C THR A 848 33.97 2.39 27.91
N VAL A 849 34.15 1.15 27.45
CA VAL A 849 33.33 0.56 26.38
C VAL A 849 32.69 -0.71 26.89
N ASN A 850 31.36 -0.69 26.97
CA ASN A 850 30.53 -1.86 27.28
C ASN A 850 30.12 -2.54 25.98
N VAL A 851 30.41 -3.83 25.87
CA VAL A 851 30.08 -4.65 24.71
C VAL A 851 28.91 -5.54 25.09
N SER A 852 27.80 -5.44 24.35
CA SER A 852 26.65 -6.34 24.45
C SER A 852 26.52 -7.17 23.19
N GLY A 853 25.89 -8.34 23.28
CA GLY A 853 25.75 -9.28 22.16
C GLY A 853 26.08 -10.71 22.61
N PRO A 854 26.56 -11.56 21.70
CA PRO A 854 26.85 -12.97 22.00
C PRO A 854 27.87 -13.18 23.13
N ILE A 855 28.87 -12.29 23.26
CA ILE A 855 29.86 -12.30 24.35
C ILE A 855 29.90 -10.92 25.01
N PRO A 856 29.12 -10.68 26.08
CA PRO A 856 29.15 -9.41 26.81
C PRO A 856 30.51 -9.19 27.50
N GLN A 857 31.12 -8.02 27.31
CA GLN A 857 32.45 -7.65 27.84
C GLN A 857 32.48 -6.17 28.22
N SER A 858 33.48 -5.74 28.99
CA SER A 858 33.70 -4.32 29.29
C SER A 858 35.19 -4.01 29.38
N PHE A 859 35.60 -2.90 28.79
CA PHE A 859 36.99 -2.44 28.76
C PHE A 859 37.08 -0.98 29.15
N THR A 860 38.18 -0.58 29.77
CA THR A 860 38.43 0.81 30.17
C THR A 860 39.87 1.20 29.85
N ALA A 861 40.06 2.41 29.33
CA ALA A 861 41.36 3.03 29.10
C ALA A 861 41.39 4.44 29.69
N THR A 862 42.52 4.83 30.26
CA THR A 862 42.72 6.17 30.85
C THR A 862 43.83 6.91 30.11
N ILE A 863 43.58 8.17 29.78
CA ILE A 863 44.49 9.12 29.16
C ILE A 863 44.90 10.10 30.24
N ASN A 864 46.18 10.11 30.62
CA ASN A 864 46.70 10.86 31.77
C ASN A 864 47.91 11.74 31.42
N SER A 865 48.19 11.95 30.14
CA SER A 865 49.28 12.80 29.67
C SER A 865 49.04 13.30 28.25
N GLY A 866 49.67 14.43 27.92
CA GLY A 866 49.53 15.09 26.63
C GLY A 866 48.49 16.20 26.63
N ILE A 867 48.54 17.05 25.60
CA ILE A 867 47.61 18.16 25.39
C ILE A 867 46.85 17.88 24.10
N LEU A 868 45.52 17.99 24.13
CA LEU A 868 44.67 17.96 22.95
C LEU A 868 44.18 19.38 22.65
N ASP A 869 44.76 20.00 21.62
CA ASP A 869 44.36 21.34 21.19
C ASP A 869 42.88 21.41 20.79
N THR A 870 42.29 22.60 20.90
CA THR A 870 40.88 22.84 20.53
C THR A 870 40.58 22.32 19.13
N ALA A 871 39.41 21.70 18.96
CA ALA A 871 38.92 21.09 17.72
C ALA A 871 39.74 19.90 17.18
N SER A 872 40.83 19.49 17.85
CA SER A 872 41.67 18.34 17.48
C SER A 872 41.11 17.01 17.98
N THR A 873 41.48 15.92 17.29
CA THR A 873 41.06 14.55 17.62
C THR A 873 42.27 13.68 18.01
N MET A 874 42.04 12.72 18.90
CA MET A 874 43.01 11.68 19.26
C MET A 874 42.34 10.31 19.22
N THR A 875 43.01 9.31 18.63
CA THR A 875 42.57 7.91 18.69
C THR A 875 43.44 7.14 19.66
N ILE A 876 42.78 6.41 20.57
CA ILE A 876 43.42 5.54 21.55
C ILE A 876 43.00 4.08 21.34
N THR A 877 43.90 3.16 21.69
CA THR A 877 43.55 1.75 21.83
C THR A 877 42.94 1.54 23.22
N VAL A 878 41.69 1.09 23.28
CA VAL A 878 41.01 0.74 24.55
C VAL A 878 41.48 -0.62 25.03
N THR A 879 41.54 -1.60 24.13
CA THR A 879 42.09 -2.94 24.39
C THR A 879 42.50 -3.62 23.09
N ASN A 880 43.35 -4.64 23.15
CA ASN A 880 43.60 -5.59 22.06
C ASN A 880 43.03 -6.98 22.35
N LEU A 881 42.14 -7.07 23.35
CA LEU A 881 41.63 -8.33 23.89
C LEU A 881 40.13 -8.51 23.65
N LEU A 882 39.51 -7.73 22.76
CA LEU A 882 38.08 -7.86 22.47
C LEU A 882 37.79 -9.23 21.87
N ASP A 883 36.95 -10.02 22.54
CA ASP A 883 36.55 -11.34 22.04
C ASP A 883 35.29 -11.27 21.17
N LEU A 884 35.46 -11.58 19.88
CA LEU A 884 34.39 -11.67 18.88
C LEU A 884 34.28 -13.10 18.32
N SER A 885 34.66 -14.12 19.11
CA SER A 885 34.76 -15.53 18.69
C SER A 885 33.42 -16.25 18.50
N ILE A 886 32.30 -15.65 18.87
CA ILE A 886 30.95 -16.14 18.56
C ILE A 886 30.33 -15.19 17.54
N GLY A 887 29.74 -15.69 16.45
CA GLY A 887 29.09 -14.79 15.50
C GLY A 887 27.70 -14.33 15.95
N GLY A 888 27.30 -13.19 15.39
CA GLY A 888 26.17 -12.38 15.84
C GLY A 888 26.51 -10.89 15.76
N ALA A 889 25.55 -10.05 16.14
CA ALA A 889 25.75 -8.61 16.23
C ALA A 889 26.22 -8.22 17.64
N TYR A 890 27.33 -7.49 17.70
CA TYR A 890 27.87 -6.89 18.91
C TYR A 890 27.60 -5.39 18.89
N THR A 891 27.11 -4.84 19.99
CA THR A 891 26.99 -3.39 20.18
C THR A 891 28.11 -2.94 21.10
N LEU A 892 28.89 -1.97 20.64
CA LEU A 892 29.94 -1.29 21.39
C LEU A 892 29.37 0.03 21.91
N ALA A 893 29.14 0.13 23.23
CA ALA A 893 28.64 1.33 23.88
C ALA A 893 29.77 2.02 24.65
N GLY A 894 30.34 3.06 24.05
CA GLY A 894 31.42 3.86 24.61
C GLY A 894 30.91 5.01 25.46
N ASN A 895 31.61 5.30 26.55
CA ASN A 895 31.39 6.43 27.44
C ASN A 895 32.74 7.07 27.79
N LEU A 896 32.84 8.40 27.64
CA LEU A 896 33.97 9.23 28.02
C LEU A 896 33.66 9.96 29.34
N SER A 897 34.67 10.11 30.20
CA SER A 897 34.56 10.91 31.42
C SER A 897 35.87 11.66 31.68
N ALA A 898 35.76 12.91 32.09
CA ALA A 898 36.82 13.76 32.60
C ALA A 898 36.22 14.70 33.67
N ALA A 899 36.99 15.13 34.67
CA ALA A 899 36.44 15.82 35.84
C ALA A 899 35.94 17.24 35.52
N THR A 900 36.56 17.91 34.56
CA THR A 900 36.26 19.29 34.15
C THR A 900 35.50 19.38 32.83
N ASP A 901 35.01 18.23 32.33
CA ASP A 901 34.29 18.15 31.08
C ASP A 901 32.92 18.84 31.14
N GLY A 902 32.77 19.87 30.31
CA GLY A 902 31.66 20.81 30.38
C GLY A 902 30.38 20.37 29.67
N ASN A 903 30.37 19.26 28.91
CA ASN A 903 29.14 18.79 28.25
C ASN A 903 29.04 17.26 28.16
N LEU A 904 28.45 16.67 29.19
CA LEU A 904 28.29 15.20 29.26
C LEU A 904 27.42 14.59 28.14
N ALA A 905 26.63 15.39 27.40
CA ALA A 905 25.79 14.87 26.32
C ALA A 905 26.59 14.40 25.10
N ASN A 906 27.86 14.77 24.98
CA ASN A 906 28.76 14.37 23.88
C ASN A 906 29.71 13.22 24.25
N ASN A 907 29.56 12.64 25.44
CA ASN A 907 30.46 11.60 25.95
C ASN A 907 30.10 10.19 25.53
N SER A 908 28.92 9.98 24.94
CA SER A 908 28.49 8.66 24.52
C SER A 908 28.66 8.48 23.01
N SER A 909 29.18 7.31 22.61
CA SER A 909 29.19 6.88 21.22
C SER A 909 28.89 5.38 21.14
N ASN A 910 28.01 5.00 20.22
CA ASN A 910 27.67 3.61 19.96
C ASN A 910 28.13 3.19 18.56
N SER A 911 28.53 1.92 18.42
CA SER A 911 28.82 1.29 17.13
C SER A 911 28.38 -0.17 17.16
N THR A 912 28.15 -0.77 16.00
CA THR A 912 27.79 -2.18 15.89
C THR A 912 28.77 -2.93 14.99
N VAL A 913 29.21 -4.10 15.44
CA VAL A 913 30.06 -5.02 14.68
C VAL A 913 29.28 -6.30 14.46
N ALA A 914 29.04 -6.65 13.19
CA ALA A 914 28.37 -7.89 12.83
C ALA A 914 29.39 -8.95 12.42
N VAL A 915 29.51 -10.00 13.23
CA VAL A 915 30.39 -11.14 12.97
C VAL A 915 29.56 -12.23 12.31
N GLN A 916 29.88 -12.55 11.06
CA GLN A 916 29.11 -13.53 10.30
C GLN A 916 29.53 -14.96 10.69
N VAL A 917 28.56 -15.82 11.04
CA VAL A 917 28.76 -17.28 11.07
C VAL A 917 28.26 -17.85 9.75
N ALA A 918 28.97 -18.80 9.16
CA ALA A 918 28.40 -19.60 8.09
C ALA A 918 27.15 -20.30 8.61
N ASN A 919 26.00 -20.10 7.96
CA ASN A 919 24.80 -20.86 8.27
C ASN A 919 25.15 -22.36 8.09
N PRO A 920 24.96 -23.24 9.10
CA PRO A 920 25.11 -24.66 8.86
C PRO A 920 24.14 -25.03 7.76
N SER A 921 24.66 -25.52 6.64
CA SER A 921 23.86 -26.34 5.74
C SER A 921 23.25 -27.46 6.58
N PRO A 922 21.98 -27.85 6.37
CA PRO A 922 21.38 -29.00 7.06
C PRO A 922 22.17 -30.31 6.85
N TYR A 923 23.17 -30.30 5.94
CA TYR A 923 24.17 -31.33 5.78
C TYR A 923 25.58 -30.73 5.91
N THR A 924 26.31 -31.20 6.92
CA THR A 924 27.76 -30.99 7.06
C THR A 924 28.45 -32.28 6.64
N GLN A 925 29.24 -32.28 5.57
CA GLN A 925 30.05 -33.43 5.17
C GLN A 925 31.51 -33.00 5.03
N ASP A 926 32.37 -33.58 5.85
CA ASP A 926 33.82 -33.38 5.80
C ASP A 926 34.42 -34.28 4.71
N PHE A 927 35.01 -33.67 3.67
CA PHE A 927 35.69 -34.40 2.59
C PHE A 927 37.17 -34.65 2.88
N ASN A 928 37.67 -34.28 4.07
CA ASN A 928 39.07 -34.50 4.44
C ASN A 928 39.31 -35.90 5.02
N THR A 929 38.27 -36.71 5.24
CA THR A 929 38.39 -38.07 5.76
C THR A 929 37.51 -39.06 4.99
N GLY A 930 38.08 -39.74 3.98
CA GLY A 930 37.54 -41.00 3.45
C GLY A 930 36.96 -40.96 2.03
N THR A 931 37.34 -41.97 1.24
CA THR A 931 37.18 -42.11 -0.22
C THR A 931 35.83 -42.67 -0.69
N ALA A 932 34.74 -42.53 0.08
CA ALA A 932 33.44 -43.09 -0.31
C ALA A 932 32.38 -42.00 -0.47
N VAL A 933 31.92 -41.80 -1.72
CA VAL A 933 30.74 -40.99 -2.04
C VAL A 933 29.48 -41.73 -1.56
N PRO A 934 28.58 -41.11 -0.78
CA PRO A 934 27.32 -41.75 -0.37
C PRO A 934 26.43 -42.10 -1.58
N ALA A 935 25.70 -43.20 -1.48
CA ALA A 935 24.78 -43.67 -2.52
C ALA A 935 23.71 -42.60 -2.82
N GLY A 936 23.76 -42.02 -4.02
CA GLY A 936 22.84 -40.98 -4.49
C GLY A 936 23.48 -39.88 -5.36
N PHE A 937 24.80 -39.76 -5.39
CA PHE A 937 25.53 -38.82 -6.26
C PHE A 937 26.13 -39.53 -7.47
N THR A 938 25.77 -39.11 -8.69
CA THR A 938 26.33 -39.66 -9.94
C THR A 938 27.69 -39.03 -10.27
N THR A 939 28.61 -39.84 -10.80
CA THR A 939 30.06 -39.61 -10.91
C THR A 939 30.52 -38.60 -11.97
N ASN A 940 29.70 -37.62 -12.37
CA ASN A 940 30.05 -36.68 -13.44
C ASN A 940 30.28 -35.25 -12.92
N MET A 941 31.27 -35.05 -12.06
CA MET A 941 31.62 -33.72 -11.53
C MET A 941 33.07 -33.36 -11.82
N THR A 942 33.29 -32.60 -12.90
CA THR A 942 34.60 -32.03 -13.24
C THR A 942 34.83 -30.72 -12.46
N ARG A 943 36.02 -30.54 -11.89
CA ARG A 943 36.41 -29.35 -11.12
C ARG A 943 36.48 -28.13 -12.05
N ASN A 944 35.47 -27.25 -12.02
CA ASN A 944 35.48 -26.03 -12.82
C ASN A 944 36.28 -24.94 -12.08
N ALA A 945 37.48 -24.62 -12.57
CA ALA A 945 38.43 -23.73 -11.92
C ALA A 945 38.24 -22.23 -12.25
N THR A 946 37.07 -21.83 -12.75
CA THR A 946 36.88 -20.47 -13.27
C THR A 946 35.54 -19.87 -12.84
N ALA A 947 35.50 -19.30 -11.64
CA ALA A 947 34.54 -18.24 -11.29
C ALA A 947 35.17 -17.37 -10.18
N GLY A 948 35.64 -16.20 -10.57
CA GLY A 948 36.27 -15.24 -9.68
C GLY A 948 35.28 -14.31 -8.97
N VAL A 949 35.68 -13.97 -7.74
CA VAL A 949 35.47 -12.70 -7.00
C VAL A 949 34.04 -12.32 -6.58
N GLY A 950 33.76 -12.51 -5.28
CA GLY A 950 32.60 -11.92 -4.59
C GLY A 950 32.16 -12.56 -3.27
N GLN A 951 32.99 -13.38 -2.61
CA GLN A 951 32.59 -14.05 -1.36
C GLN A 951 33.47 -13.58 -0.19
N SER A 952 32.83 -13.15 0.91
CA SER A 952 33.47 -12.86 2.20
C SER A 952 34.36 -14.03 2.62
N GLY A 953 35.55 -13.74 3.16
CA GLY A 953 36.62 -14.72 3.41
C GLY A 953 36.28 -15.93 4.30
N CYS A 954 35.11 -15.96 4.94
CA CYS A 954 34.63 -17.11 5.73
C CYS A 954 33.80 -18.12 4.89
N LEU A 955 33.53 -17.85 3.61
CA LEU A 955 32.80 -18.72 2.69
C LEU A 955 33.76 -19.45 1.73
N ARG A 956 34.02 -20.74 1.98
CA ARG A 956 34.35 -21.69 0.90
C ARG A 956 33.08 -22.45 0.57
N ARG A 957 32.26 -21.93 -0.33
CA ARG A 957 31.13 -22.67 -0.91
C ARG A 957 31.56 -23.22 -2.26
N ASN A 958 31.84 -24.51 -2.35
CA ASN A 958 31.88 -25.18 -3.65
C ASN A 958 30.43 -25.32 -4.12
N VAL A 959 30.03 -24.47 -5.08
CA VAL A 959 28.73 -24.57 -5.73
C VAL A 959 28.88 -25.58 -6.87
N TYR A 960 28.17 -26.70 -6.79
CA TYR A 960 28.05 -27.66 -7.88
C TYR A 960 26.67 -27.46 -8.52
N GLY A 961 26.66 -27.02 -9.78
CA GLY A 961 25.43 -26.92 -10.58
C GLY A 961 25.14 -28.25 -11.27
N THR A 962 23.91 -28.72 -11.21
CA THR A 962 23.39 -29.76 -12.09
C THR A 962 23.18 -29.18 -13.48
N LEU A 963 23.76 -29.82 -14.51
CA LEU A 963 23.32 -29.66 -15.90
C LEU A 963 22.03 -30.43 -16.13
#